data_AF-A0A939R4E9-F1
#
_entry.id   AF-A0A939R4E9-F1
#
_cell.length_a   1.000
_cell.length_b   1.000
_cell.length_c   1.000
_cell.angle_alpha   90.00
_cell.angle_beta   90.00
_cell.angle_gamma   90.00
#
_symmetry.space_group_name_H-M   'P 1'
#
loop_
_entity.id
_entity.type
_entity.pdbx_description
1 polymer ?
#
loop_
_entity_poly.entity_id
_entity_poly.type
_entity_poly.pdbx_seq_one_letter_code
_entity_poly.pdbx_strand_id
1 'polypeptide(L)'
;MKALHPLLLAALCCILSFATGYGQSAPEDDALLQIMLREAENHSGIVTEKAYPITAVTYRIEEVQEYNLRVSFGSVCDKTSTVKRAGTSFVEISQVGNPMSITAYHMFALPTTNDESTLNRLFQFNTQRAYNHSIQYYLAKANGFLSSSYDEEAPFEPGYEPLPTQTSFNEQVLIDKLQKSTAIFEHVPYVVNCSASISYEIYRKWTVQEKDYSAHNDIKTRLNLVVERQTDEGKLERHWESFTFENPDDIFLIEEIQEQLWKLYNSIDSNDVHDAPITRGDSLILNDWWLTLDSSTHEQTSILDVLQEMTRQGRDSLHLGDHPSPYFLSYLLTDAHVADITAILGFASDAEELNRRYLRTIVEVGSDVRNSSHFNTAGPYLDDDDHIFYFDFVDIPFDNHKNNLKRQLWWSAARCYPYVAQLFKMKECALQSMQEEAYKVLPDRSEAITQNVLAERTLQQECLPQLQNFACEFSQILGRTRIESWVRITSYQANAYYADATGLYYAQPLSYVHIMIADDQENFYKAFCFKEIDELEAHHDSLVAAIEGIREMLDARAKAPTMDEIYDGPVLMVGDAAVECFATAFLQGKESLIAQREPLKMVTGIKPWLPSRSPMSWLIDKRIIHPGISITAEDPLDTYNGMPLIGSYQVDAEGVPVEQKLELVNHGELVTLLSNRTPTAGVAYSNGHQRFAINIFNNELTRHCGPGVLTMQCKSTLSYPKLLKRLREKARAAGYDHAYLVTHIDFQQRTVILYRINTFNGKKTLIRNAVLPAVTYRNFQQMSCADSDTRAHNILLKITFGEAIPCSVIMPHALLFERLELTPAR
;
A
#
# COMPACT_ATOMS: atom_id res chain seq x y z
N MET A 1 24.18 -45.87 26.63
CA MET A 1 25.37 -45.65 25.79
C MET A 1 24.89 -45.04 24.48
N LYS A 2 25.35 -43.82 24.21
CA LYS A 2 24.72 -42.84 23.31
C LYS A 2 24.94 -43.16 21.82
N ALA A 3 23.96 -42.73 21.04
CA ALA A 3 23.78 -42.91 19.61
C ALA A 3 24.81 -42.17 18.75
N LEU A 4 25.12 -42.78 17.59
CA LEU A 4 25.80 -42.15 16.46
C LEU A 4 24.85 -41.17 15.76
N HIS A 5 25.37 -40.01 15.36
CA HIS A 5 24.66 -38.91 14.70
C HIS A 5 25.05 -38.85 13.20
N PRO A 6 24.10 -38.65 12.27
CA PRO A 6 24.38 -38.49 10.85
C PRO A 6 24.79 -37.03 10.58
N LEU A 7 26.08 -36.73 10.73
CA LEU A 7 26.72 -35.50 10.28
C LEU A 7 27.99 -35.79 9.46
N LEU A 8 28.18 -37.06 9.08
CA LEU A 8 29.37 -37.57 8.40
C LEU A 8 29.12 -38.09 6.98
N LEU A 9 27.89 -37.95 6.45
CA LEU A 9 27.57 -38.31 5.05
C LEU A 9 27.44 -37.11 4.09
N ALA A 10 27.47 -35.87 4.58
CA ALA A 10 27.47 -34.66 3.72
C ALA A 10 28.88 -34.25 3.23
N ALA A 11 29.93 -34.96 3.64
CA ALA A 11 31.33 -34.62 3.35
C ALA A 11 32.01 -35.55 2.33
N LEU A 12 31.28 -36.45 1.65
CA LEU A 12 31.90 -37.51 0.83
C LEU A 12 31.33 -37.71 -0.59
N CYS A 13 30.51 -36.79 -1.11
CA CYS A 13 30.14 -36.76 -2.54
C CYS A 13 30.66 -35.55 -3.33
N CYS A 14 31.36 -34.59 -2.71
CA CYS A 14 31.95 -33.42 -3.41
C CYS A 14 33.40 -33.61 -3.87
N ILE A 15 33.94 -34.84 -3.86
CA ILE A 15 35.31 -35.10 -4.32
C ILE A 15 35.24 -36.12 -5.45
N LEU A 16 34.99 -35.64 -6.67
CA LEU A 16 35.50 -36.15 -7.95
C LEU A 16 34.76 -35.45 -9.11
N SER A 17 35.07 -34.17 -9.34
CA SER A 17 35.07 -33.49 -10.66
C SER A 17 35.52 -32.01 -10.53
N PHE A 18 36.59 -31.73 -9.80
CA PHE A 18 37.26 -30.42 -9.85
C PHE A 18 38.73 -30.62 -10.16
N ALA A 19 39.03 -30.66 -11.45
CA ALA A 19 40.37 -30.41 -11.98
C ALA A 19 40.27 -30.12 -13.47
N THR A 20 39.82 -28.92 -13.85
CA THR A 20 40.27 -28.16 -15.03
C THR A 20 39.46 -26.86 -15.16
N GLY A 21 40.12 -25.70 -15.23
CA GLY A 21 39.55 -24.51 -15.88
C GLY A 21 39.74 -23.15 -15.20
N TYR A 22 40.97 -22.72 -14.94
CA TYR A 22 41.24 -21.26 -14.99
C TYR A 22 41.11 -20.83 -16.46
N GLY A 23 40.18 -19.91 -16.75
CA GLY A 23 40.03 -19.28 -18.07
C GLY A 23 39.01 -19.91 -19.02
N GLN A 24 37.80 -20.29 -18.55
CA GLN A 24 36.67 -20.46 -19.48
C GLN A 24 36.15 -19.08 -19.91
N SER A 25 35.98 -18.89 -21.23
CA SER A 25 35.21 -17.76 -21.73
C SER A 25 33.76 -17.92 -21.28
N ALA A 26 33.14 -16.82 -20.85
CA ALA A 26 31.75 -16.86 -20.46
C ALA A 26 30.88 -17.38 -21.62
N PRO A 27 29.86 -18.21 -21.33
CA PRO A 27 28.99 -18.79 -22.33
C PRO A 27 28.32 -17.72 -23.21
N GLU A 28 28.32 -17.92 -24.53
CA GLU A 28 27.74 -16.97 -25.49
C GLU A 28 26.22 -16.84 -25.37
N ASP A 29 25.55 -17.84 -24.79
CA ASP A 29 24.10 -17.91 -24.58
C ASP A 29 23.59 -17.17 -23.33
N ASP A 30 24.46 -16.84 -22.37
CA ASP A 30 24.09 -16.06 -21.17
C ASP A 30 24.35 -14.55 -21.41
N ALA A 31 23.42 -13.90 -22.12
CA ALA A 31 23.55 -12.50 -22.49
C ALA A 31 23.74 -11.54 -21.30
N LEU A 32 23.09 -11.81 -20.16
CA LEU A 32 23.21 -10.98 -18.96
C LEU A 32 24.62 -11.06 -18.36
N LEU A 33 25.16 -12.27 -18.23
CA LEU A 33 26.53 -12.49 -17.76
C LEU A 33 27.57 -11.77 -18.64
N GLN A 34 27.38 -11.81 -19.96
CA GLN A 34 28.26 -11.11 -20.91
C GLN A 34 28.22 -9.58 -20.75
N ILE A 35 27.07 -9.02 -20.41
CA ILE A 35 26.92 -7.59 -20.12
C ILE A 35 27.62 -7.25 -18.81
N MET A 36 27.39 -8.05 -17.76
CA MET A 36 28.04 -7.87 -16.46
C MET A 36 29.57 -7.90 -16.56
N LEU A 37 30.14 -8.87 -17.27
CA LEU A 37 31.59 -8.99 -17.47
C LEU A 37 32.19 -7.79 -18.20
N ARG A 38 31.56 -7.34 -19.28
CA ARG A 38 32.04 -6.16 -20.04
C ARG A 38 32.07 -4.90 -19.19
N GLU A 39 31.06 -4.72 -18.34
CA GLU A 39 30.99 -3.58 -17.44
C GLU A 39 31.95 -3.73 -16.24
N ALA A 40 32.17 -4.95 -15.74
CA ALA A 40 33.13 -5.28 -14.68
C ALA A 40 34.61 -5.12 -15.10
N GLU A 41 34.94 -5.31 -16.37
CA GLU A 41 36.32 -5.15 -16.82
C GLU A 41 36.72 -3.68 -16.99
N ASN A 42 35.76 -2.81 -17.33
CA ASN A 42 36.11 -1.47 -17.82
C ASN A 42 35.73 -0.34 -16.86
N HIS A 43 34.62 -0.43 -16.11
CA HIS A 43 34.14 0.59 -15.16
C HIS A 43 34.31 2.06 -15.59
N SER A 44 34.39 2.29 -16.90
CA SER A 44 35.01 3.51 -17.44
C SER A 44 34.08 4.71 -17.38
N GLY A 45 32.80 4.46 -17.07
CA GLY A 45 31.78 5.45 -16.79
C GLY A 45 31.80 6.00 -15.36
N ILE A 46 32.63 5.48 -14.45
CA ILE A 46 32.67 5.93 -13.05
C ILE A 46 33.63 7.11 -12.89
N VAL A 47 33.12 8.18 -12.27
CA VAL A 47 33.91 9.33 -11.85
C VAL A 47 34.53 9.03 -10.49
N THR A 48 35.86 8.91 -10.46
CA THR A 48 36.63 8.59 -9.24
C THR A 48 37.45 9.79 -8.75
N GLU A 49 37.55 9.91 -7.43
CA GLU A 49 38.51 10.80 -6.78
C GLU A 49 39.90 10.17 -6.76
N LYS A 50 40.92 10.94 -7.18
CA LYS A 50 42.32 10.46 -7.19
C LYS A 50 42.82 9.98 -5.83
N ALA A 51 42.27 10.49 -4.73
CA ALA A 51 42.64 10.10 -3.37
C ALA A 51 42.12 8.70 -2.99
N TYR A 52 41.05 8.24 -3.65
CA TYR A 52 40.31 7.02 -3.34
C TYR A 52 40.06 6.19 -4.60
N PRO A 53 41.10 5.60 -5.23
CA PRO A 53 40.91 4.72 -6.37
C PRO A 53 40.04 3.50 -6.02
N ILE A 54 39.28 3.03 -7.01
CA ILE A 54 38.58 1.74 -6.96
C ILE A 54 39.63 0.64 -7.05
N THR A 55 39.57 -0.33 -6.15
CA THR A 55 40.44 -1.52 -6.15
C THR A 55 39.76 -2.75 -6.71
N ALA A 56 38.44 -2.87 -6.52
CA ALA A 56 37.62 -3.93 -7.08
C ALA A 56 36.17 -3.48 -7.21
N VAL A 57 35.44 -4.07 -8.16
CA VAL A 57 33.98 -3.99 -8.23
C VAL A 57 33.43 -5.39 -8.41
N THR A 58 32.34 -5.65 -7.70
CA THR A 58 31.61 -6.90 -7.82
C THR A 58 30.16 -6.57 -8.17
N TYR A 59 29.64 -7.23 -9.19
CA TYR A 59 28.21 -7.22 -9.51
C TYR A 59 27.58 -8.52 -9.05
N ARG A 60 26.47 -8.42 -8.34
CA ARG A 60 25.63 -9.55 -7.96
C ARG A 60 24.24 -9.32 -8.53
N ILE A 61 23.71 -10.26 -9.28
CA ILE A 61 22.32 -10.22 -9.77
C ILE A 61 21.61 -11.46 -9.29
N GLU A 62 20.40 -11.27 -8.80
CA GLU A 62 19.52 -12.31 -8.31
C GLU A 62 18.22 -12.18 -9.11
N GLU A 63 17.87 -13.22 -9.86
CA GLU A 63 16.59 -13.34 -10.56
C GLU A 63 15.78 -14.45 -9.91
N VAL A 64 14.51 -14.16 -9.65
CA VAL A 64 13.56 -15.09 -9.08
C VAL A 64 12.37 -15.17 -10.02
N GLN A 65 12.13 -16.34 -10.57
CA GLN A 65 10.88 -16.69 -11.25
C GLN A 65 10.06 -17.51 -10.26
N GLU A 66 8.90 -16.99 -9.87
CA GLU A 66 8.07 -17.62 -8.85
C GLU A 66 6.66 -17.85 -9.38
N TYR A 67 6.23 -19.10 -9.36
CA TYR A 67 4.85 -19.50 -9.57
C TYR A 67 4.26 -19.97 -8.25
N ASN A 68 3.20 -19.30 -7.79
CA ASN A 68 2.43 -19.69 -6.62
C ASN A 68 1.02 -20.09 -7.02
N LEU A 69 0.58 -21.23 -6.47
CA LEU A 69 -0.80 -21.69 -6.58
C LEU A 69 -1.25 -22.18 -5.21
N ARG A 70 -2.38 -21.68 -4.74
CA ARG A 70 -3.04 -22.16 -3.52
C ARG A 70 -4.45 -22.62 -3.83
N VAL A 71 -4.76 -23.82 -3.36
CA VAL A 71 -6.08 -24.43 -3.47
C VAL A 71 -6.57 -24.80 -2.08
N SER A 72 -7.80 -24.47 -1.75
CA SER A 72 -8.46 -24.85 -0.50
C SER A 72 -9.83 -25.43 -0.78
N PHE A 73 -10.13 -26.60 -0.20
CA PHE A 73 -11.40 -27.32 -0.38
C PHE A 73 -11.86 -27.45 -1.85
N GLY A 74 -10.94 -27.75 -2.77
CA GLY A 74 -11.26 -27.89 -4.19
C GLY A 74 -11.31 -26.58 -4.98
N SER A 75 -11.15 -25.44 -4.34
CA SER A 75 -11.23 -24.12 -4.98
C SER A 75 -9.89 -23.39 -5.04
N VAL A 76 -9.62 -22.72 -6.15
CA VAL A 76 -8.41 -21.89 -6.30
C VAL A 76 -8.58 -20.59 -5.52
N CYS A 77 -7.66 -20.32 -4.61
CA CYS A 77 -7.66 -19.14 -3.73
C CYS A 77 -6.55 -18.15 -4.07
N ASP A 78 -5.45 -18.62 -4.67
CA ASP A 78 -4.36 -17.78 -5.13
C ASP A 78 -3.70 -18.41 -6.36
N LYS A 79 -3.34 -17.59 -7.33
CA LYS A 79 -2.59 -17.98 -8.52
C LYS A 79 -1.82 -16.76 -9.01
N THR A 80 -0.50 -16.81 -8.87
CA THR A 80 0.39 -15.72 -9.31
C THR A 80 1.62 -16.28 -10.01
N SER A 81 2.05 -15.59 -11.06
CA SER A 81 3.33 -15.83 -11.70
C SER A 81 4.08 -14.51 -11.73
N THR A 82 5.29 -14.48 -11.16
CA THR A 82 6.10 -13.27 -11.06
C THR A 82 7.53 -13.54 -11.50
N VAL A 83 8.16 -12.56 -12.12
CA VAL A 83 9.59 -12.58 -12.42
C VAL A 83 10.18 -11.29 -11.88
N LYS A 84 11.12 -11.42 -10.94
CA LYS A 84 11.79 -10.29 -10.29
C LYS A 84 13.28 -10.40 -10.51
N ARG A 85 13.93 -9.27 -10.80
CA ARG A 85 15.39 -9.20 -10.94
C ARG A 85 15.93 -8.03 -10.11
N ALA A 86 16.89 -8.32 -9.24
CA ALA A 86 17.56 -7.33 -8.42
C ALA A 86 19.08 -7.41 -8.65
N GLY A 87 19.72 -6.25 -8.69
CA GLY A 87 21.16 -6.10 -8.79
C GLY A 87 21.76 -5.49 -7.52
N THR A 88 23.01 -5.82 -7.24
CA THR A 88 23.83 -5.16 -6.23
C THR A 88 25.21 -4.87 -6.82
N SER A 89 25.64 -3.62 -6.72
CA SER A 89 27.00 -3.19 -7.04
C SER A 89 27.78 -3.04 -5.75
N PHE A 90 28.90 -3.74 -5.62
CA PHE A 90 29.87 -3.57 -4.55
C PHE A 90 31.08 -2.84 -5.09
N VAL A 91 31.54 -1.80 -4.40
CA VAL A 91 32.73 -1.05 -4.80
C VAL A 91 33.71 -0.98 -3.66
N GLU A 92 34.87 -1.57 -3.86
CA GLU A 92 35.99 -1.47 -2.93
C GLU A 92 36.88 -0.30 -3.32
N ILE A 93 37.23 0.52 -2.33
CA ILE A 93 38.19 1.60 -2.48
C ILE A 93 39.31 1.48 -1.44
N SER A 94 40.47 2.06 -1.77
CA SER A 94 41.54 2.31 -0.80
C SER A 94 42.01 3.75 -0.92
N GLN A 95 42.50 4.34 0.18
CA GLN A 95 43.17 5.64 0.09
C GLN A 95 44.61 5.43 -0.40
N VAL A 96 45.08 6.28 -1.32
CA VAL A 96 46.46 6.22 -1.80
C VAL A 96 47.46 6.28 -0.64
N GLY A 97 48.28 5.25 -0.50
CA GLY A 97 49.29 5.14 0.57
C GLY A 97 48.77 4.57 1.90
N ASN A 98 47.51 4.15 1.98
CA ASN A 98 46.92 3.49 3.14
C ASN A 98 46.48 2.06 2.78
N PRO A 99 46.89 1.03 3.54
CA PRO A 99 46.50 -0.36 3.27
C PRO A 99 45.04 -0.69 3.63
N MET A 100 44.32 0.22 4.29
CA MET A 100 42.90 0.01 4.61
C MET A 100 42.05 0.11 3.34
N SER A 101 41.36 -0.98 2.99
CA SER A 101 40.28 -0.96 2.01
C SER A 101 38.91 -0.90 2.69
N ILE A 102 37.94 -0.32 1.98
CA ILE A 102 36.54 -0.24 2.39
C ILE A 102 35.66 -0.57 1.20
N THR A 103 34.74 -1.50 1.43
CA THR A 103 33.69 -1.86 0.48
C THR A 103 32.37 -1.33 0.99
N ALA A 104 31.61 -0.68 0.12
CA ALA A 104 30.19 -0.44 0.30
C ALA A 104 29.44 -0.95 -0.91
N TYR A 105 28.13 -1.07 -0.78
CA TYR A 105 27.27 -1.58 -1.82
C TYR A 105 26.08 -0.67 -2.07
N HIS A 106 25.42 -0.90 -3.20
CA HIS A 106 24.13 -0.32 -3.53
C HIS A 106 23.26 -1.36 -4.24
N MET A 107 22.04 -1.57 -3.73
CA MET A 107 21.03 -2.47 -4.29
C MET A 107 20.09 -1.71 -5.21
N PHE A 108 19.62 -2.35 -6.29
CA PHE A 108 18.76 -1.73 -7.30
C PHE A 108 17.88 -2.77 -8.00
N ALA A 109 16.70 -2.35 -8.47
CA ALA A 109 15.86 -3.18 -9.34
C ALA A 109 16.41 -3.20 -10.77
N LEU A 110 16.23 -4.30 -11.48
CA LEU A 110 16.64 -4.48 -12.87
C LEU A 110 15.47 -4.94 -13.74
N PRO A 111 15.37 -4.48 -15.00
CA PRO A 111 14.43 -5.06 -15.94
C PRO A 111 14.74 -6.53 -16.19
N THR A 112 13.70 -7.32 -16.43
CA THR A 112 13.83 -8.76 -16.78
C THR A 112 14.28 -8.95 -18.24
N THR A 113 14.18 -7.92 -19.07
CA THR A 113 14.71 -7.90 -20.44
C THR A 113 16.21 -7.63 -20.46
N ASN A 114 16.96 -8.35 -21.30
CA ASN A 114 18.42 -8.18 -21.45
C ASN A 114 18.81 -7.11 -22.48
N ASP A 115 18.21 -5.91 -22.40
CA ASP A 115 18.65 -4.78 -23.22
C ASP A 115 20.00 -4.24 -22.74
N GLU A 116 21.05 -4.47 -23.53
CA GLU A 116 22.43 -4.11 -23.17
C GLU A 116 22.60 -2.62 -22.85
N SER A 117 21.95 -1.74 -23.62
CA SER A 117 22.10 -0.29 -23.45
C SER A 117 21.54 0.20 -22.11
N THR A 118 20.51 -0.47 -21.61
CA THR A 118 19.82 -0.18 -20.35
C THR A 118 20.58 -0.74 -19.17
N LEU A 119 20.94 -2.02 -19.24
CA LEU A 119 21.67 -2.69 -18.16
C LEU A 119 23.02 -2.00 -17.92
N ASN A 120 23.76 -1.64 -18.97
CA ASN A 120 25.02 -0.90 -18.82
C ASN A 120 24.85 0.43 -18.07
N ARG A 121 23.79 1.19 -18.36
CA ARG A 121 23.52 2.47 -17.65
C ARG A 121 23.17 2.24 -16.18
N LEU A 122 22.31 1.26 -15.90
CA LEU A 122 21.93 0.91 -14.54
C LEU A 122 23.16 0.44 -13.74
N PHE A 123 24.03 -0.40 -14.32
CA PHE A 123 25.27 -0.78 -13.65
C PHE A 123 26.17 0.42 -13.38
N GLN A 124 26.51 1.24 -14.39
CA GLN A 124 27.38 2.41 -14.22
C GLN A 124 26.89 3.34 -13.11
N PHE A 125 25.59 3.61 -13.10
CA PHE A 125 24.95 4.49 -12.13
C PHE A 125 25.00 3.92 -10.70
N ASN A 126 24.58 2.67 -10.53
CA ASN A 126 24.55 2.05 -9.21
C ASN A 126 25.96 1.78 -8.67
N THR A 127 26.94 1.57 -9.55
CA THR A 127 28.35 1.51 -9.17
C THR A 127 28.90 2.88 -8.75
N GLN A 128 28.50 3.98 -9.40
CA GLN A 128 28.83 5.33 -8.91
C GLN A 128 28.24 5.61 -7.52
N ARG A 129 27.01 5.17 -7.24
CA ARG A 129 26.40 5.28 -5.90
C ARG A 129 27.16 4.46 -4.86
N ALA A 130 27.46 3.20 -5.17
CA ALA A 130 28.27 2.35 -4.30
C ALA A 130 29.66 2.97 -4.03
N TYR A 131 30.32 3.53 -5.05
CA TYR A 131 31.60 4.25 -4.90
C TYR A 131 31.51 5.43 -3.92
N ASN A 132 30.51 6.31 -4.10
CA ASN A 132 30.28 7.45 -3.22
C ASN A 132 30.00 6.98 -1.78
N HIS A 133 29.25 5.89 -1.62
CA HIS A 133 28.98 5.29 -0.32
C HIS A 133 30.27 4.77 0.32
N SER A 134 31.15 4.10 -0.44
CA SER A 134 32.44 3.62 0.03
C SER A 134 33.32 4.76 0.55
N ILE A 135 33.33 5.92 -0.12
CA ILE A 135 34.05 7.11 0.36
C ILE A 135 33.48 7.58 1.70
N GLN A 136 32.15 7.69 1.82
CA GLN A 136 31.52 8.13 3.07
C GLN A 136 31.84 7.18 4.23
N TYR A 137 31.76 5.87 4.00
CA TYR A 137 32.15 4.86 4.98
C TYR A 137 33.64 4.95 5.36
N TYR A 138 34.51 5.13 4.37
CA TYR A 138 35.94 5.32 4.60
C TYR A 138 36.19 6.52 5.51
N LEU A 139 35.60 7.67 5.20
CA LEU A 139 35.74 8.89 5.99
C LEU A 139 35.15 8.75 7.40
N ALA A 140 33.99 8.11 7.55
CA ALA A 140 33.38 7.85 8.85
C ALA A 140 34.25 6.95 9.72
N LYS A 141 34.82 5.88 9.14
CA LYS A 141 35.75 4.96 9.83
C LYS A 141 37.07 5.64 10.18
N ALA A 142 37.66 6.40 9.25
CA ALA A 142 38.89 7.15 9.48
C ALA A 142 38.75 8.18 10.61
N ASN A 143 37.56 8.75 10.79
CA ASN A 143 37.23 9.69 11.87
C ASN A 143 36.72 9.01 13.15
N GLY A 144 36.69 7.67 13.22
CA GLY A 144 36.29 6.91 14.41
C GLY A 144 34.78 6.90 14.69
N PHE A 145 33.94 7.29 13.73
CA PHE A 145 32.47 7.23 13.86
C PHE A 145 31.91 5.81 13.67
N LEU A 146 32.68 4.89 13.09
CA LEU A 146 32.31 3.49 12.89
C LEU A 146 33.40 2.59 13.48
N SER A 147 33.00 1.61 14.29
CA SER A 147 33.91 0.68 14.99
C SER A 147 34.06 -0.69 14.31
N SER A 148 33.18 -1.04 13.37
CA SER A 148 33.20 -2.33 12.67
C SER A 148 33.34 -2.13 11.15
N SER A 149 34.19 -2.92 10.52
CA SER A 149 34.06 -3.21 9.08
C SER A 149 32.77 -4.01 8.87
N TYR A 150 32.15 -3.86 7.69
CA TYR A 150 31.20 -4.88 7.24
C TYR A 150 31.89 -6.25 7.30
N ASP A 151 31.15 -7.28 7.72
CA ASP A 151 31.65 -8.66 7.78
C ASP A 151 32.33 -9.01 6.45
N GLU A 152 33.53 -9.60 6.52
CA GLU A 152 34.20 -10.17 5.36
C GLU A 152 33.24 -11.21 4.75
N GLU A 153 32.67 -10.91 3.58
CA GLU A 153 31.91 -11.90 2.83
C GLU A 153 32.82 -13.10 2.54
N ALA A 154 32.24 -14.30 2.53
CA ALA A 154 32.98 -15.52 2.21
C ALA A 154 33.72 -15.36 0.86
N PRO A 155 34.90 -15.99 0.70
CA PRO A 155 35.69 -15.86 -0.52
C PRO A 155 34.85 -16.17 -1.75
N PHE A 156 34.96 -15.35 -2.80
CA PHE A 156 34.31 -15.59 -4.07
C PHE A 156 34.89 -16.85 -4.75
N GLU A 157 34.01 -17.81 -5.08
CA GLU A 157 34.38 -19.05 -5.79
C GLU A 157 33.79 -19.03 -7.21
N PRO A 158 34.63 -19.04 -8.26
CA PRO A 158 34.17 -19.12 -9.65
C PRO A 158 33.49 -20.45 -9.96
N GLY A 159 32.43 -20.43 -10.78
CA GLY A 159 31.71 -21.64 -11.18
C GLY A 159 30.45 -21.33 -11.98
N TYR A 160 30.22 -22.05 -13.08
CA TYR A 160 29.08 -21.78 -13.96
C TYR A 160 28.17 -23.00 -14.10
N GLU A 161 26.90 -22.80 -13.76
CA GLU A 161 25.82 -23.71 -14.10
C GLU A 161 25.07 -23.20 -15.34
N PRO A 162 24.76 -24.10 -16.32
CA PRO A 162 24.01 -23.73 -17.51
C PRO A 162 22.64 -23.12 -17.14
N LEU A 163 22.06 -22.35 -18.07
CA LEU A 163 20.73 -21.78 -17.87
C LEU A 163 19.74 -22.90 -17.52
N PRO A 164 18.89 -22.68 -16.49
CA PRO A 164 17.93 -23.69 -16.09
C PRO A 164 17.00 -23.98 -17.27
N THR A 165 16.83 -25.25 -17.60
CA THR A 165 15.85 -25.63 -18.62
C THR A 165 14.48 -25.34 -18.03
N GLN A 166 13.79 -24.28 -18.49
CA GLN A 166 12.41 -24.02 -18.08
C GLN A 166 11.60 -25.27 -18.39
N THR A 167 11.31 -26.05 -17.36
CA THR A 167 10.50 -27.23 -17.51
C THR A 167 9.07 -26.74 -17.53
N SER A 168 8.46 -26.70 -18.71
CA SER A 168 7.03 -26.42 -18.81
C SER A 168 6.29 -27.53 -18.09
N PHE A 169 5.79 -27.27 -16.89
CA PHE A 169 4.88 -28.18 -16.19
C PHE A 169 3.45 -27.95 -16.65
N ASN A 170 2.60 -28.96 -16.53
CA ASN A 170 1.21 -28.82 -16.95
C ASN A 170 0.38 -28.16 -15.83
N GLU A 171 0.21 -26.84 -15.93
CA GLU A 171 -0.51 -26.03 -14.94
C GLU A 171 -1.92 -26.57 -14.64
N GLN A 172 -2.67 -26.97 -15.67
CA GLN A 172 -4.03 -27.47 -15.47
C GLN A 172 -4.03 -28.81 -14.74
N VAL A 173 -3.09 -29.71 -15.04
CA VAL A 173 -2.97 -30.99 -14.33
C VAL A 173 -2.61 -30.77 -12.86
N LEU A 174 -1.74 -29.81 -12.58
CA LEU A 174 -1.38 -29.43 -11.21
C LEU A 174 -2.58 -28.84 -10.44
N ILE A 175 -3.33 -27.93 -11.06
CA ILE A 175 -4.57 -27.37 -10.49
C ILE A 175 -5.56 -28.50 -10.20
N ASP A 176 -5.87 -29.34 -11.18
CA ASP A 176 -6.79 -30.46 -11.06
C ASP A 176 -6.38 -31.42 -9.93
N LYS A 177 -5.07 -31.68 -9.80
CA LYS A 177 -4.49 -32.53 -8.76
C LYS A 177 -4.77 -31.94 -7.38
N LEU A 178 -4.40 -30.67 -7.14
CA LEU A 178 -4.60 -30.01 -5.85
C LEU A 178 -6.08 -29.80 -5.50
N GLN A 179 -6.93 -29.52 -6.49
CA GLN A 179 -8.38 -29.41 -6.30
C GLN A 179 -8.97 -30.73 -5.82
N LYS A 180 -8.70 -31.84 -6.54
CA LYS A 180 -9.18 -33.17 -6.14
C LYS A 180 -8.62 -33.61 -4.78
N SER A 181 -7.38 -33.25 -4.47
CA SER A 181 -6.76 -33.62 -3.19
C SER A 181 -7.36 -32.89 -2.00
N THR A 182 -7.71 -31.61 -2.12
CA THR A 182 -8.26 -30.82 -1.00
C THR A 182 -9.78 -30.94 -0.87
N ALA A 183 -10.50 -31.26 -1.97
CA ALA A 183 -11.95 -31.42 -1.97
C ALA A 183 -12.46 -32.54 -1.03
N ILE A 184 -11.63 -33.52 -0.66
CA ILE A 184 -12.03 -34.60 0.27
C ILE A 184 -12.46 -34.07 1.65
N PHE A 185 -11.99 -32.88 2.03
CA PHE A 185 -12.31 -32.23 3.29
C PHE A 185 -13.51 -31.28 3.19
N GLU A 186 -14.11 -31.12 2.00
CA GLU A 186 -15.27 -30.24 1.80
C GLU A 186 -16.47 -30.66 2.66
N HIS A 187 -16.55 -31.92 3.04
CA HIS A 187 -17.66 -32.47 3.83
C HIS A 187 -17.26 -32.92 5.23
N VAL A 188 -16.00 -32.70 5.63
CA VAL A 188 -15.53 -33.16 6.94
C VAL A 188 -15.92 -32.12 8.00
N PRO A 189 -16.73 -32.51 9.00
CA PRO A 189 -17.13 -31.61 10.07
C PRO A 189 -15.93 -31.04 10.84
N TYR A 190 -16.09 -29.84 11.41
CA TYR A 190 -15.08 -29.17 12.23
C TYR A 190 -13.78 -28.78 11.52
N VAL A 191 -13.58 -29.13 10.24
CA VAL A 191 -12.43 -28.68 9.45
C VAL A 191 -12.69 -27.30 8.87
N VAL A 192 -11.85 -26.34 9.27
CA VAL A 192 -12.01 -24.91 8.95
C VAL A 192 -11.09 -24.48 7.82
N ASN A 193 -9.93 -25.14 7.68
CA ASN A 193 -9.04 -24.98 6.55
C ASN A 193 -8.50 -26.34 6.10
N CYS A 194 -8.51 -26.61 4.79
CA CYS A 194 -7.78 -27.68 4.16
C CYS A 194 -7.20 -27.15 2.86
N SER A 195 -5.94 -26.74 2.91
CA SER A 195 -5.27 -26.10 1.78
C SER A 195 -4.01 -26.85 1.36
N ALA A 196 -3.78 -26.89 0.05
CA ALA A 196 -2.53 -27.25 -0.55
C ALA A 196 -2.00 -26.02 -1.31
N SER A 197 -0.78 -25.58 -0.97
CA SER A 197 -0.10 -24.51 -1.70
C SER A 197 1.18 -25.04 -2.32
N ILE A 198 1.41 -24.70 -3.58
CA ILE A 198 2.65 -25.00 -4.28
C ILE A 198 3.35 -23.68 -4.65
N SER A 199 4.64 -23.60 -4.33
CA SER A 199 5.54 -22.55 -4.79
C SER A 199 6.63 -23.20 -5.64
N TYR A 200 6.70 -22.84 -6.91
CA TYR A 200 7.78 -23.22 -7.81
C TYR A 200 8.68 -22.02 -8.04
N GLU A 201 9.92 -22.10 -7.57
CA GLU A 201 10.88 -21.02 -7.62
C GLU A 201 12.09 -21.46 -8.45
N ILE A 202 12.38 -20.71 -9.50
CA ILE A 202 13.66 -20.75 -10.21
C ILE A 202 14.43 -19.52 -9.74
N TYR A 203 15.38 -19.74 -8.85
CA TYR A 203 16.30 -18.71 -8.39
C TYR A 203 17.62 -18.86 -9.16
N ARG A 204 18.08 -17.78 -9.79
CA ARG A 204 19.39 -17.74 -10.43
C ARG A 204 20.19 -16.56 -9.92
N LYS A 205 21.43 -16.83 -9.51
CA LYS A 205 22.36 -15.82 -9.02
C LYS A 205 23.57 -15.75 -9.94
N TRP A 206 23.84 -14.57 -10.47
CA TRP A 206 25.08 -14.25 -11.16
C TRP A 206 25.94 -13.41 -10.23
N THR A 207 27.23 -13.72 -10.15
CA THR A 207 28.22 -12.86 -9.51
C THR A 207 29.41 -12.69 -10.45
N VAL A 208 29.83 -11.44 -10.67
CA VAL A 208 30.99 -11.11 -11.49
C VAL A 208 31.92 -10.24 -10.67
N GLN A 209 33.19 -10.63 -10.59
CA GLN A 209 34.26 -9.89 -9.96
C GLN A 209 35.43 -9.79 -10.95
N GLU A 210 35.62 -8.59 -11.51
CA GLU A 210 36.58 -8.36 -12.61
C GLU A 210 36.36 -9.31 -13.79
N LYS A 211 37.22 -10.33 -13.94
CA LYS A 211 37.17 -11.34 -15.01
C LYS A 211 36.60 -12.68 -14.55
N ASP A 212 36.53 -12.89 -13.24
CA ASP A 212 36.02 -14.12 -12.68
C ASP A 212 34.50 -13.99 -12.48
N TYR A 213 33.79 -15.09 -12.69
CA TYR A 213 32.34 -15.10 -12.60
C TYR A 213 31.82 -16.41 -12.01
N SER A 214 30.63 -16.33 -11.42
CA SER A 214 29.84 -17.48 -11.07
C SER A 214 28.37 -17.30 -11.45
N ALA A 215 27.72 -18.41 -11.81
CA ALA A 215 26.29 -18.50 -12.02
C ALA A 215 25.79 -19.77 -11.35
N HIS A 216 24.86 -19.64 -10.41
CA HIS A 216 24.28 -20.74 -9.66
C HIS A 216 22.76 -20.71 -9.77
N ASN A 217 22.16 -21.88 -9.95
CA ASN A 217 20.72 -22.09 -9.96
C ASN A 217 20.29 -22.80 -8.68
N ASP A 218 19.23 -22.31 -8.07
CA ASP A 218 18.45 -23.03 -7.07
C ASP A 218 17.03 -23.18 -7.63
N ILE A 219 16.69 -24.39 -8.06
CA ILE A 219 15.34 -24.74 -8.50
C ILE A 219 14.70 -25.53 -7.38
N LYS A 220 13.60 -25.02 -6.85
CA LYS A 220 12.86 -25.72 -5.79
C LYS A 220 11.37 -25.61 -6.02
N THR A 221 10.71 -26.73 -5.85
CA THR A 221 9.26 -26.80 -5.71
C THR A 221 8.96 -27.09 -4.25
N ARG A 222 8.12 -26.30 -3.59
CA ARG A 222 7.61 -26.61 -2.25
C ARG A 222 6.11 -26.84 -2.32
N LEU A 223 5.66 -27.98 -1.80
CA LEU A 223 4.26 -28.27 -1.52
C LEU A 223 4.04 -28.14 -0.02
N ASN A 224 3.22 -27.17 0.40
CA ASN A 224 2.75 -27.07 1.78
C ASN A 224 1.32 -27.57 1.86
N LEU A 225 1.07 -28.49 2.78
CA LEU A 225 -0.25 -29.00 3.12
C LEU A 225 -0.61 -28.49 4.50
N VAL A 226 -1.83 -27.96 4.64
CA VAL A 226 -2.34 -27.42 5.90
C VAL A 226 -3.72 -27.98 6.14
N VAL A 227 -3.94 -28.49 7.35
CA VAL A 227 -5.26 -28.81 7.88
C VAL A 227 -5.44 -28.07 9.20
N GLU A 228 -6.54 -27.34 9.32
CA GLU A 228 -6.94 -26.69 10.54
C GLU A 228 -8.34 -27.17 10.91
N ARG A 229 -8.52 -27.60 12.16
CA ARG A 229 -9.82 -28.02 12.69
C ARG A 229 -10.11 -27.38 14.03
N GLN A 230 -11.39 -27.25 14.33
CA GLN A 230 -11.87 -26.95 15.66
C GLN A 230 -12.02 -28.25 16.47
N THR A 231 -11.58 -28.25 17.72
CA THR A 231 -11.80 -29.36 18.65
C THR A 231 -13.18 -29.28 19.30
N ASP A 232 -13.61 -30.36 19.95
CA ASP A 232 -14.88 -30.39 20.71
C ASP A 232 -14.94 -29.33 21.83
N GLU A 233 -13.79 -28.89 22.33
CA GLU A 233 -13.66 -27.82 23.33
C GLU A 233 -13.77 -26.40 22.72
N GLY A 234 -13.83 -26.31 21.39
CA GLY A 234 -13.92 -25.06 20.64
C GLY A 234 -12.55 -24.43 20.30
N LYS A 235 -11.44 -25.09 20.63
CA LYS A 235 -10.07 -24.62 20.34
C LYS A 235 -9.69 -24.93 18.89
N LEU A 236 -8.83 -24.10 18.32
CA LEU A 236 -8.26 -24.33 16.99
C LEU A 236 -6.92 -25.04 17.02
N GLU A 237 -6.79 -26.03 16.15
CA GLU A 237 -5.54 -26.77 15.98
C GLU A 237 -5.19 -26.81 14.49
N ARG A 238 -4.02 -26.23 14.19
CA ARG A 238 -3.47 -26.13 12.84
C ARG A 238 -2.25 -27.03 12.73
N HIS A 239 -2.32 -27.97 11.81
CA HIS A 239 -1.23 -28.89 11.49
C HIS A 239 -0.81 -28.65 10.04
N TRP A 240 0.49 -28.68 9.79
CA TRP A 240 1.03 -28.46 8.46
C TRP A 240 2.25 -29.33 8.22
N GLU A 241 2.47 -29.68 6.96
CA GLU A 241 3.66 -30.40 6.50
C GLU A 241 4.13 -29.76 5.19
N SER A 242 5.45 -29.70 5.00
CA SER A 242 6.07 -29.11 3.81
C SER A 242 7.00 -30.12 3.17
N PHE A 243 6.86 -30.26 1.86
CA PHE A 243 7.62 -31.19 1.04
C PHE A 243 8.36 -30.42 -0.04
N THR A 244 9.60 -30.81 -0.33
CA THR A 244 10.41 -30.19 -1.38
C THR A 244 10.64 -31.18 -2.51
N PHE A 245 10.47 -30.72 -3.75
CA PHE A 245 10.66 -31.47 -4.99
C PHE A 245 11.51 -30.67 -5.97
N GLU A 246 12.08 -31.33 -6.97
CA GLU A 246 12.81 -30.67 -8.05
C GLU A 246 11.82 -29.98 -9.02
N ASN A 247 10.76 -30.69 -9.45
CA ASN A 247 9.77 -30.18 -10.40
C ASN A 247 8.32 -30.20 -9.87
N PRO A 248 7.43 -29.27 -10.30
CA PRO A 248 5.99 -29.35 -10.02
C PRO A 248 5.30 -30.62 -10.51
N ASP A 249 5.79 -31.24 -11.59
CA ASP A 249 5.24 -32.51 -12.08
C ASP A 249 5.61 -33.71 -11.18
N ASP A 250 6.69 -33.59 -10.39
CA ASP A 250 7.17 -34.66 -9.49
C ASP A 250 6.40 -34.74 -8.17
N ILE A 251 5.51 -33.78 -7.89
CA ILE A 251 4.72 -33.82 -6.66
C ILE A 251 3.87 -35.08 -6.62
N PHE A 252 3.60 -35.52 -5.39
CA PHE A 252 2.78 -36.68 -5.06
C PHE A 252 1.54 -36.88 -5.95
N LEU A 253 1.13 -38.13 -6.10
CA LEU A 253 -0.15 -38.47 -6.71
C LEU A 253 -1.31 -37.94 -5.85
N ILE A 254 -2.51 -37.84 -6.44
CA ILE A 254 -3.69 -37.29 -5.74
C ILE A 254 -3.92 -38.04 -4.42
N GLU A 255 -3.87 -39.38 -4.47
CA GLU A 255 -4.12 -40.28 -3.35
C GLU A 255 -3.09 -40.10 -2.23
N GLU A 256 -1.82 -39.87 -2.59
CA GLU A 256 -0.74 -39.65 -1.62
C GLU A 256 -0.89 -38.30 -0.91
N ILE A 257 -1.27 -37.23 -1.64
CA ILE A 257 -1.57 -35.93 -1.02
C ILE A 257 -2.77 -36.07 -0.07
N GLN A 258 -3.81 -36.79 -0.49
CA GLN A 258 -4.99 -37.06 0.33
C GLN A 258 -4.62 -37.84 1.60
N GLU A 259 -3.74 -38.83 1.50
CA GLU A 259 -3.22 -39.57 2.66
C GLU A 259 -2.46 -38.65 3.63
N GLN A 260 -1.59 -37.76 3.14
CA GLN A 260 -0.90 -36.79 3.98
C GLN A 260 -1.88 -35.82 4.66
N LEU A 261 -2.90 -35.34 3.96
CA LEU A 261 -3.93 -34.48 4.55
C LEU A 261 -4.73 -35.22 5.64
N TRP A 262 -5.09 -36.49 5.42
CA TRP A 262 -5.72 -37.32 6.45
C TRP A 262 -4.81 -37.60 7.65
N LYS A 263 -3.52 -37.83 7.42
CA LYS A 263 -2.52 -37.96 8.48
C LYS A 263 -2.43 -36.68 9.31
N LEU A 264 -2.38 -35.51 8.66
CA LEU A 264 -2.41 -34.22 9.34
C LEU A 264 -3.68 -34.08 10.19
N TYR A 265 -4.85 -34.36 9.62
CA TYR A 265 -6.14 -34.34 10.34
C TYR A 265 -6.17 -35.28 11.55
N ASN A 266 -5.67 -36.52 11.41
CA ASN A 266 -5.70 -37.52 12.49
C ASN A 266 -4.62 -37.29 13.56
N SER A 267 -3.51 -36.61 13.21
CA SER A 267 -2.44 -36.29 14.18
C SER A 267 -2.87 -35.31 15.26
N ILE A 268 -4.03 -34.68 15.07
CA ILE A 268 -4.61 -33.69 15.98
C ILE A 268 -5.18 -34.38 17.25
N ASP A 269 -5.50 -35.68 17.22
CA ASP A 269 -6.08 -36.41 18.37
C ASP A 269 -5.07 -37.11 19.29
N SER A 270 -3.76 -37.13 18.97
CA SER A 270 -2.83 -38.04 19.67
C SER A 270 -2.32 -37.58 21.05
N ASN A 271 -2.84 -36.49 21.64
CA ASN A 271 -2.35 -35.97 22.93
C ASN A 271 -3.38 -35.64 24.02
N ASP A 272 -4.69 -35.86 23.83
CA ASP A 272 -5.68 -35.69 24.92
C ASP A 272 -6.49 -36.98 25.17
N VAL A 273 -5.84 -37.92 25.85
CA VAL A 273 -6.54 -38.87 26.73
C VAL A 273 -6.42 -38.30 28.14
N HIS A 274 -7.42 -37.54 28.58
CA HIS A 274 -7.65 -37.36 30.02
C HIS A 274 -9.14 -37.36 30.36
N ASP A 275 -9.53 -38.41 31.08
CA ASP A 275 -10.69 -38.46 31.96
C ASP A 275 -10.73 -37.19 32.84
N ALA A 276 -11.57 -36.22 32.47
CA ALA A 276 -12.08 -35.20 33.37
C ALA A 276 -13.59 -35.03 33.12
N PRO A 277 -14.42 -34.91 34.18
CA PRO A 277 -15.84 -34.63 34.00
C PRO A 277 -16.01 -33.24 33.39
N ILE A 278 -16.49 -33.23 32.15
CA ILE A 278 -16.84 -32.06 31.35
C ILE A 278 -17.72 -31.13 32.19
N THR A 279 -17.21 -29.94 32.51
CA THR A 279 -18.07 -28.82 32.90
C THR A 279 -18.41 -28.07 31.62
N ARG A 280 -19.68 -28.15 31.24
CA ARG A 280 -20.28 -27.60 30.02
C ARG A 280 -20.43 -26.07 30.10
N GLY A 281 -19.36 -25.37 30.44
CA GLY A 281 -19.31 -23.91 30.55
C GLY A 281 -18.10 -23.38 29.78
N ASP A 282 -18.37 -22.48 28.84
CA ASP A 282 -17.38 -21.61 28.16
C ASP A 282 -16.73 -22.09 26.84
N SER A 283 -17.33 -23.04 26.10
CA SER A 283 -16.90 -23.36 24.72
C SER A 283 -17.73 -22.62 23.65
N LEU A 284 -17.08 -22.17 22.57
CA LEU A 284 -17.74 -21.58 21.39
C LEU A 284 -18.58 -22.65 20.71
N ILE A 285 -19.89 -22.64 20.88
CA ILE A 285 -20.77 -23.61 20.23
C ILE A 285 -21.02 -23.11 18.80
N LEU A 286 -20.27 -23.65 17.84
CA LEU A 286 -20.68 -23.58 16.44
C LEU A 286 -21.83 -24.55 16.26
N ASN A 287 -23.05 -24.02 16.08
CA ASN A 287 -24.22 -24.86 15.81
C ASN A 287 -23.95 -25.81 14.62
N ASP A 288 -24.54 -27.00 14.66
CA ASP A 288 -24.43 -28.08 13.66
C ASP A 288 -24.92 -27.72 12.23
N TRP A 289 -25.24 -26.46 11.95
CA TRP A 289 -25.78 -26.03 10.65
C TRP A 289 -24.83 -26.36 9.48
N TRP A 290 -23.51 -26.38 9.70
CA TRP A 290 -22.53 -26.81 8.69
C TRP A 290 -22.65 -28.29 8.31
N LEU A 291 -23.29 -29.13 9.14
CA LEU A 291 -23.59 -30.54 8.88
C LEU A 291 -24.78 -30.68 7.93
N THR A 292 -25.50 -29.57 7.66
CA THR A 292 -26.67 -29.52 6.77
C THR A 292 -26.35 -28.92 5.40
N LEU A 293 -25.07 -28.61 5.11
CA LEU A 293 -24.63 -28.21 3.77
C LEU A 293 -24.93 -29.36 2.79
N ASP A 294 -25.82 -29.13 1.83
CA ASP A 294 -26.27 -30.13 0.87
C ASP A 294 -25.08 -30.64 0.03
N SER A 295 -24.90 -31.96 0.01
CA SER A 295 -23.74 -32.67 -0.51
C SER A 295 -23.79 -32.95 -2.01
N SER A 296 -24.64 -32.26 -2.78
CA SER A 296 -25.01 -32.72 -4.13
C SER A 296 -24.83 -31.72 -5.28
N THR A 297 -24.35 -30.49 -5.07
CA THR A 297 -24.12 -29.55 -6.21
C THR A 297 -22.90 -28.65 -6.05
N HIS A 298 -21.97 -28.71 -7.01
CA HIS A 298 -21.03 -27.63 -7.33
C HIS A 298 -21.83 -26.45 -7.92
N GLU A 299 -22.64 -25.80 -7.08
CA GLU A 299 -23.49 -24.69 -7.50
C GLU A 299 -22.69 -23.38 -7.41
N GLN A 300 -22.36 -22.80 -8.57
CA GLN A 300 -21.93 -21.41 -8.61
C GLN A 300 -23.07 -20.53 -8.11
N THR A 301 -22.77 -19.60 -7.22
CA THR A 301 -23.76 -18.73 -6.58
C THR A 301 -23.35 -17.27 -6.70
N SER A 302 -24.35 -16.38 -6.61
CA SER A 302 -24.08 -14.96 -6.37
C SER A 302 -23.36 -14.81 -5.03
N ILE A 303 -22.25 -14.06 -5.02
CA ILE A 303 -21.51 -13.71 -3.79
C ILE A 303 -22.48 -13.03 -2.81
N LEU A 304 -23.28 -12.08 -3.31
CA LEU A 304 -24.16 -11.26 -2.51
C LEU A 304 -25.26 -12.05 -1.80
N ASP A 305 -25.78 -13.11 -2.45
CA ASP A 305 -26.78 -13.99 -1.84
C ASP A 305 -26.17 -14.76 -0.65
N VAL A 306 -24.93 -15.24 -0.80
CA VAL A 306 -24.20 -15.91 0.27
C VAL A 306 -23.90 -14.96 1.42
N LEU A 307 -23.44 -13.73 1.13
CA LEU A 307 -23.17 -12.73 2.17
C LEU A 307 -24.44 -12.44 2.99
N GLN A 308 -25.58 -12.25 2.34
CA GLN A 308 -26.86 -12.01 3.02
C GLN A 308 -27.30 -13.19 3.89
N GLU A 309 -27.21 -14.42 3.36
CA GLU A 309 -27.54 -15.64 4.10
C GLU A 309 -26.66 -15.78 5.35
N MET A 310 -25.34 -15.69 5.16
CA MET A 310 -24.37 -15.89 6.23
C MET A 310 -24.41 -14.79 7.28
N THR A 311 -24.74 -13.57 6.90
CA THR A 311 -24.92 -12.47 7.86
C THR A 311 -26.08 -12.73 8.82
N ARG A 312 -27.23 -13.13 8.26
CA ARG A 312 -28.42 -13.47 9.05
C ARG A 312 -28.14 -14.65 9.96
N GLN A 313 -27.54 -15.70 9.40
CA GLN A 313 -27.22 -16.91 10.13
C GLN A 313 -26.21 -16.68 11.26
N GLY A 314 -25.13 -15.95 10.98
CA GLY A 314 -24.10 -15.60 11.94
C GLY A 314 -24.66 -14.82 13.12
N ARG A 315 -25.47 -13.79 12.86
CA ARG A 315 -26.13 -13.01 13.91
C ARG A 315 -27.02 -13.87 14.81
N ASP A 316 -27.80 -14.78 14.22
CA ASP A 316 -28.80 -15.57 14.96
C ASP A 316 -28.18 -16.77 15.72
N SER A 317 -27.06 -17.29 15.22
CA SER A 317 -26.53 -18.60 15.62
C SER A 317 -25.20 -18.56 16.38
N LEU A 318 -24.46 -17.45 16.38
CA LEU A 318 -23.20 -17.34 17.14
C LEU A 318 -23.47 -17.09 18.62
N HIS A 319 -23.00 -17.99 19.48
CA HIS A 319 -23.15 -17.92 20.94
C HIS A 319 -21.92 -18.47 21.65
N LEU A 320 -21.55 -17.89 22.80
CA LEU A 320 -20.36 -18.26 23.59
C LEU A 320 -20.68 -18.20 25.08
N GLY A 321 -21.03 -19.34 25.68
CA GLY A 321 -21.37 -19.43 27.10
C GLY A 321 -22.38 -18.34 27.53
N ASP A 322 -22.04 -17.60 28.58
CA ASP A 322 -22.83 -16.47 29.11
C ASP A 322 -22.46 -15.11 28.49
N HIS A 323 -21.68 -15.07 27.40
CA HIS A 323 -21.38 -13.83 26.70
C HIS A 323 -22.61 -13.32 25.93
N PRO A 324 -22.80 -12.00 25.79
CA PRO A 324 -23.93 -11.49 25.02
C PRO A 324 -23.77 -11.86 23.53
N SER A 325 -24.88 -12.21 22.88
CA SER A 325 -24.91 -12.57 21.47
C SER A 325 -24.53 -11.37 20.58
N PRO A 326 -24.01 -11.61 19.36
CA PRO A 326 -23.80 -10.54 18.39
C PRO A 326 -25.10 -9.78 18.10
N TYR A 327 -25.04 -8.46 18.10
CA TYR A 327 -26.16 -7.61 17.69
C TYR A 327 -26.01 -7.16 16.23
N PHE A 328 -24.77 -6.95 15.79
CA PHE A 328 -24.43 -6.52 14.44
C PHE A 328 -23.34 -7.42 13.86
N LEU A 329 -23.49 -7.78 12.60
CA LEU A 329 -22.55 -8.56 11.83
C LEU A 329 -22.57 -8.01 10.40
N SER A 330 -21.40 -7.81 9.81
CA SER A 330 -21.30 -7.47 8.40
C SER A 330 -20.10 -8.11 7.73
N TYR A 331 -20.25 -8.41 6.44
CA TYR A 331 -19.17 -8.86 5.58
C TYR A 331 -18.95 -7.86 4.45
N LEU A 332 -17.71 -7.47 4.22
CA LEU A 332 -17.25 -6.75 3.03
C LEU A 332 -16.27 -7.66 2.28
N LEU A 333 -16.70 -8.20 1.14
CA LEU A 333 -15.86 -8.97 0.24
C LEU A 333 -15.46 -8.08 -0.94
N THR A 334 -14.16 -7.90 -1.14
CA THR A 334 -13.60 -7.16 -2.29
C THR A 334 -13.07 -8.15 -3.30
N ASP A 335 -13.49 -8.02 -4.55
CA ASP A 335 -12.95 -8.76 -5.69
C ASP A 335 -12.25 -7.78 -6.63
N ALA A 336 -10.92 -7.80 -6.62
CA ALA A 336 -10.07 -6.79 -7.26
C ALA A 336 -9.13 -7.39 -8.30
N HIS A 337 -8.88 -6.61 -9.34
CA HIS A 337 -7.85 -6.83 -10.35
C HIS A 337 -6.92 -5.62 -10.36
N VAL A 338 -5.63 -5.87 -10.15
CA VAL A 338 -4.60 -4.84 -9.99
C VAL A 338 -3.49 -5.08 -10.99
N ALA A 339 -3.12 -4.04 -11.72
CA ALA A 339 -1.90 -4.02 -12.53
C ALA A 339 -0.98 -2.92 -12.01
N ASP A 340 0.27 -3.26 -11.71
CA ASP A 340 1.27 -2.34 -11.19
C ASP A 340 2.57 -2.46 -11.99
N ILE A 341 3.00 -1.35 -12.57
CA ILE A 341 4.19 -1.30 -13.42
C ILE A 341 5.08 -0.16 -12.95
N THR A 342 6.34 -0.46 -12.67
CA THR A 342 7.39 0.55 -12.48
C THR A 342 8.36 0.52 -13.65
N ALA A 343 8.61 1.67 -14.25
CA ALA A 343 9.49 1.84 -15.39
C ALA A 343 10.54 2.93 -15.17
N ILE A 344 11.75 2.67 -15.68
CA ILE A 344 12.94 3.50 -15.58
C ILE A 344 13.58 3.57 -16.97
N LEU A 345 13.91 4.78 -17.44
CA LEU A 345 14.65 5.01 -18.70
C LEU A 345 14.03 4.40 -19.99
N GLY A 346 12.74 4.10 -20.01
CA GLY A 346 12.09 3.42 -21.15
C GLY A 346 11.80 1.94 -20.94
N PHE A 347 12.10 1.38 -19.76
CA PHE A 347 12.04 -0.05 -19.51
C PHE A 347 11.31 -0.36 -18.20
N ALA A 348 10.45 -1.36 -18.20
CA ALA A 348 9.81 -1.84 -16.99
C ALA A 348 10.84 -2.56 -16.10
N SER A 349 11.08 -2.02 -14.90
CA SER A 349 11.87 -2.67 -13.87
C SER A 349 11.04 -3.63 -13.02
N ASP A 350 9.73 -3.37 -12.92
CA ASP A 350 8.76 -4.23 -12.25
C ASP A 350 7.43 -4.15 -12.99
N ALA A 351 6.73 -5.28 -13.11
CA ALA A 351 5.45 -5.36 -13.80
C ALA A 351 4.69 -6.59 -13.27
N GLU A 352 3.57 -6.35 -12.59
CA GLU A 352 2.72 -7.40 -12.04
C GLU A 352 1.24 -7.15 -12.36
N GLU A 353 0.52 -8.24 -12.59
CA GLU A 353 -0.93 -8.26 -12.75
C GLU A 353 -1.50 -9.34 -11.83
N LEU A 354 -2.42 -8.96 -10.96
CA LEU A 354 -2.84 -9.75 -9.80
C LEU A 354 -4.35 -9.70 -9.63
N ASN A 355 -4.95 -10.88 -9.45
CA ASN A 355 -6.29 -11.00 -8.90
C ASN A 355 -6.21 -11.08 -7.37
N ARG A 356 -7.03 -10.29 -6.69
CA ARG A 356 -7.05 -10.21 -5.23
C ARG A 356 -8.47 -10.31 -4.71
N ARG A 357 -8.66 -11.14 -3.68
CA ARG A 357 -9.92 -11.22 -2.96
C ARG A 357 -9.68 -11.08 -1.48
N TYR A 358 -10.36 -10.11 -0.87
CA TYR A 358 -10.25 -9.82 0.56
C TYR A 358 -11.61 -9.90 1.21
N LEU A 359 -11.68 -10.50 2.40
CA LEU A 359 -12.87 -10.50 3.23
C LEU A 359 -12.57 -9.73 4.51
N ARG A 360 -13.40 -8.74 4.78
CA ARG A 360 -13.44 -8.02 6.05
C ARG A 360 -14.75 -8.35 6.77
N THR A 361 -14.62 -8.85 7.97
CA THR A 361 -15.76 -9.23 8.83
C THR A 361 -15.81 -8.32 10.03
N ILE A 362 -16.98 -7.74 10.31
CA ILE A 362 -17.25 -6.99 11.53
C ILE A 362 -18.28 -7.77 12.32
N VAL A 363 -17.96 -8.03 13.59
CA VAL A 363 -18.90 -8.57 14.58
C VAL A 363 -18.93 -7.58 15.74
N GLU A 364 -20.12 -7.25 16.21
CA GLU A 364 -20.30 -6.38 17.37
C GLU A 364 -21.33 -6.94 18.34
N VAL A 365 -21.07 -6.70 19.63
CA VAL A 365 -21.94 -7.09 20.74
C VAL A 365 -22.47 -5.84 21.42
N GLY A 366 -23.72 -5.88 21.87
CA GLY A 366 -24.38 -4.75 22.54
C GLY A 366 -25.56 -4.21 21.74
N SER A 367 -25.52 -2.92 21.40
CA SER A 367 -26.56 -2.17 20.69
C SER A 367 -25.97 -0.95 19.99
N ASP A 368 -26.74 -0.24 19.16
CA ASP A 368 -26.30 1.02 18.55
C ASP A 368 -25.89 2.08 19.61
N VAL A 369 -26.55 2.09 20.76
CA VAL A 369 -26.24 3.03 21.85
C VAL A 369 -24.92 2.67 22.54
N ARG A 370 -24.68 1.38 22.76
CA ARG A 370 -23.51 0.85 23.44
C ARG A 370 -23.13 -0.49 22.83
N ASN A 371 -22.01 -0.53 22.12
CA ASN A 371 -21.45 -1.76 21.56
C ASN A 371 -19.93 -1.83 21.76
N SER A 372 -19.34 -2.90 21.26
CA SER A 372 -17.91 -3.24 21.35
C SER A 372 -16.96 -2.35 20.52
N SER A 373 -17.46 -1.49 19.61
CA SER A 373 -16.61 -0.63 18.77
C SER A 373 -16.00 0.55 19.54
N HIS A 374 -15.15 1.37 18.89
CA HIS A 374 -14.55 2.59 19.44
C HIS A 374 -13.94 2.43 20.85
N PHE A 375 -13.31 1.29 21.12
CA PHE A 375 -12.62 0.99 22.37
C PHE A 375 -11.27 0.33 22.06
N ASN A 376 -10.19 0.95 22.52
CA ASN A 376 -8.82 0.51 22.28
C ASN A 376 -8.22 -0.10 23.57
N THR A 377 -7.81 -1.36 23.46
CA THR A 377 -7.15 -2.14 24.52
C THR A 377 -5.64 -2.20 24.39
N ALA A 378 -5.07 -1.81 23.24
CA ALA A 378 -3.64 -1.87 22.94
C ALA A 378 -2.95 -0.52 23.13
N GLY A 379 -1.62 -0.57 23.28
CA GLY A 379 -0.78 0.62 23.34
C GLY A 379 -0.84 1.47 22.04
N PRO A 380 -0.12 2.61 21.99
CA PRO A 380 -0.27 3.68 21.00
C PRO A 380 0.08 3.35 19.52
N TYR A 381 0.19 2.07 19.15
CA TYR A 381 0.65 1.60 17.83
C TYR A 381 -0.40 0.86 17.00
N LEU A 382 -1.63 0.71 17.49
CA LEU A 382 -2.75 0.18 16.70
C LEU A 382 -3.70 1.34 16.40
N ASP A 383 -3.81 1.68 15.11
CA ASP A 383 -4.56 2.83 14.59
C ASP A 383 -6.04 2.83 15.03
N ASP A 384 -6.59 4.03 15.15
CA ASP A 384 -7.81 4.35 15.91
C ASP A 384 -9.14 3.95 15.20
N ASP A 385 -9.12 3.47 13.94
CA ASP A 385 -10.35 3.17 13.17
C ASP A 385 -10.49 1.71 12.69
N ASP A 386 -9.44 0.89 12.80
CA ASP A 386 -9.47 -0.48 12.29
C ASP A 386 -9.30 -1.52 13.40
N HIS A 387 -10.25 -2.44 13.42
CA HIS A 387 -10.33 -3.57 14.32
C HIS A 387 -8.97 -4.23 14.55
N ILE A 388 -8.71 -4.56 15.80
CA ILE A 388 -7.50 -5.22 16.29
C ILE A 388 -7.16 -6.38 15.37
N PHE A 389 -6.03 -6.21 14.65
CA PHE A 389 -5.53 -7.08 13.60
C PHE A 389 -5.52 -8.55 14.02
N TYR A 390 -6.56 -9.28 13.63
CA TYR A 390 -6.41 -10.68 13.28
C TYR A 390 -6.30 -10.73 11.76
N PHE A 391 -5.07 -10.49 11.26
CA PHE A 391 -4.70 -10.91 9.91
C PHE A 391 -4.63 -12.43 9.89
N ASP A 392 -5.78 -13.06 9.86
CA ASP A 392 -5.85 -14.36 9.24
C ASP A 392 -6.42 -14.13 7.85
N PHE A 393 -5.53 -14.29 6.88
CA PHE A 393 -5.89 -14.42 5.48
C PHE A 393 -6.87 -15.60 5.37
N VAL A 394 -8.15 -15.28 5.44
CA VAL A 394 -9.21 -16.24 5.12
C VAL A 394 -9.10 -16.45 3.63
N ASP A 395 -8.70 -17.65 3.21
CA ASP A 395 -8.53 -17.99 1.79
C ASP A 395 -9.92 -17.96 1.12
N ILE A 396 -10.26 -16.84 0.45
CA ILE A 396 -11.53 -16.72 -0.26
C ILE A 396 -11.36 -17.26 -1.68
N PRO A 397 -12.12 -18.30 -2.08
CA PRO A 397 -11.99 -18.90 -3.39
C PRO A 397 -12.44 -17.95 -4.51
N PHE A 398 -11.77 -17.96 -5.66
CA PHE A 398 -12.13 -17.14 -6.84
C PHE A 398 -13.31 -17.71 -7.65
N ASP A 399 -13.55 -19.02 -7.58
CA ASP A 399 -14.54 -19.76 -8.38
C ASP A 399 -16.00 -19.64 -7.88
N ASN A 400 -16.22 -18.88 -6.80
CA ASN A 400 -17.51 -18.67 -6.14
C ASN A 400 -18.18 -19.95 -5.67
N HIS A 401 -17.40 -20.96 -5.25
CA HIS A 401 -17.94 -22.19 -4.70
C HIS A 401 -18.76 -21.91 -3.42
N LYS A 402 -20.07 -22.13 -3.48
CA LYS A 402 -21.06 -21.73 -2.46
C LYS A 402 -20.70 -22.20 -1.05
N ASN A 403 -20.43 -23.49 -0.87
CA ASN A 403 -20.13 -24.06 0.45
C ASN A 403 -18.80 -23.55 1.02
N ASN A 404 -17.81 -23.29 0.15
CA ASN A 404 -16.53 -22.75 0.57
C ASN A 404 -16.69 -21.29 1.01
N LEU A 405 -17.41 -20.46 0.25
CA LEU A 405 -17.75 -19.10 0.68
C LEU A 405 -18.48 -19.09 2.03
N LYS A 406 -19.52 -19.92 2.21
CA LYS A 406 -20.25 -20.02 3.49
C LYS A 406 -19.35 -20.39 4.65
N ARG A 407 -18.50 -21.40 4.48
CA ARG A 407 -17.52 -21.84 5.49
C ARG A 407 -16.60 -20.68 5.88
N GLN A 408 -15.97 -20.03 4.90
CA GLN A 408 -15.00 -18.96 5.15
C GLN A 408 -15.63 -17.74 5.82
N LEU A 409 -16.84 -17.35 5.41
CA LEU A 409 -17.59 -16.25 6.04
C LEU A 409 -17.96 -16.57 7.49
N TRP A 410 -18.55 -17.74 7.73
CA TRP A 410 -18.88 -18.18 9.09
C TRP A 410 -17.65 -18.20 9.97
N TRP A 411 -16.56 -18.77 9.45
CA TRP A 411 -15.32 -18.93 10.17
C TRP A 411 -14.72 -17.58 10.57
N SER A 412 -14.70 -16.63 9.63
CA SER A 412 -14.25 -15.28 9.89
C SER A 412 -15.05 -14.64 11.04
N ALA A 413 -16.38 -14.77 11.06
CA ALA A 413 -17.20 -14.21 12.14
C ALA A 413 -17.03 -14.94 13.48
N ALA A 414 -17.00 -16.28 13.45
CA ALA A 414 -16.81 -17.12 14.63
C ALA A 414 -15.52 -16.79 15.39
N ARG A 415 -14.45 -16.44 14.67
CA ARG A 415 -13.17 -16.04 15.26
C ARG A 415 -13.16 -14.65 15.88
N CYS A 416 -13.84 -13.70 15.24
CA CYS A 416 -13.96 -12.34 15.77
C CYS A 416 -14.78 -12.32 17.07
N TYR A 417 -15.80 -13.17 17.19
CA TYR A 417 -16.81 -13.06 18.23
C TYR A 417 -16.29 -13.16 19.69
N PRO A 418 -15.48 -14.15 20.11
CA PRO A 418 -14.98 -14.23 21.48
C PRO A 418 -14.22 -12.97 21.91
N TYR A 419 -13.38 -12.47 21.01
CA TYR A 419 -12.58 -11.28 21.24
C TYR A 419 -13.47 -10.04 21.44
N VAL A 420 -14.42 -9.83 20.54
CA VAL A 420 -15.37 -8.71 20.58
C VAL A 420 -16.25 -8.78 21.83
N ALA A 421 -16.68 -9.97 22.24
CA ALA A 421 -17.48 -10.15 23.45
C ALA A 421 -16.68 -9.82 24.73
N GLN A 422 -15.39 -10.13 24.76
CA GLN A 422 -14.50 -9.71 25.84
C GLN A 422 -14.24 -8.20 25.80
N LEU A 423 -14.02 -7.64 24.61
CA LEU A 423 -13.80 -6.21 24.38
C LEU A 423 -14.97 -5.38 24.89
N PHE A 424 -16.21 -5.82 24.64
CA PHE A 424 -17.42 -5.18 25.17
C PHE A 424 -17.44 -5.13 26.70
N LYS A 425 -17.15 -6.26 27.37
CA LYS A 425 -17.07 -6.30 28.84
C LYS A 425 -16.00 -5.34 29.38
N MET A 426 -14.85 -5.25 28.72
CA MET A 426 -13.79 -4.30 29.09
C MET A 426 -14.22 -2.85 28.90
N LYS A 427 -14.90 -2.53 27.79
CA LYS A 427 -15.43 -1.19 27.51
C LYS A 427 -16.43 -0.76 28.57
N GLU A 428 -17.36 -1.64 28.95
CA GLU A 428 -18.34 -1.37 30.01
C GLU A 428 -17.66 -1.06 31.35
N CYS A 429 -16.65 -1.84 31.74
CA CYS A 429 -15.85 -1.56 32.93
C CYS A 429 -15.13 -0.20 32.85
N ALA A 430 -14.52 0.12 31.70
CA ALA A 430 -13.84 1.39 31.49
C ALA A 430 -14.80 2.58 31.62
N LEU A 431 -15.97 2.50 31.00
CA LEU A 431 -17.02 3.52 31.07
C LEU A 431 -17.53 3.76 32.50
N GLN A 432 -17.70 2.71 33.29
CA GLN A 432 -18.11 2.82 34.70
C GLN A 432 -17.08 3.58 35.55
N SER A 433 -15.79 3.38 35.26
CA SER A 433 -14.68 4.05 35.96
C SER A 433 -14.44 5.50 35.49
N MET A 434 -15.06 5.92 34.39
CA MET A 434 -14.77 7.18 33.73
C MET A 434 -15.47 8.38 34.39
N GLN A 435 -14.76 9.50 34.50
CA GLN A 435 -15.30 10.74 35.08
C GLN A 435 -15.98 11.65 34.04
N GLU A 436 -15.67 11.52 32.75
CA GLU A 436 -16.17 12.41 31.70
C GLU A 436 -17.54 11.95 31.19
N GLU A 437 -18.60 12.69 31.54
CA GLU A 437 -19.99 12.36 31.18
C GLU A 437 -20.29 12.52 29.68
N ALA A 438 -19.59 13.39 28.95
CA ALA A 438 -19.86 13.61 27.52
C ALA A 438 -19.70 12.34 26.67
N TYR A 439 -18.65 11.55 26.93
CA TYR A 439 -18.46 10.24 26.30
C TYR A 439 -19.50 9.21 26.72
N LYS A 440 -20.11 9.38 27.90
CA LYS A 440 -21.16 8.46 28.36
C LYS A 440 -22.48 8.69 27.62
N VAL A 441 -22.68 9.86 27.01
CA VAL A 441 -23.96 10.24 26.39
C VAL A 441 -24.00 9.98 24.88
N LEU A 442 -22.86 9.96 24.18
CA LEU A 442 -22.84 9.71 22.73
C LEU A 442 -23.07 8.21 22.42
N PRO A 443 -24.07 7.86 21.59
CA PRO A 443 -24.26 6.48 21.15
C PRO A 443 -23.09 6.04 20.27
N ASP A 444 -22.73 4.76 20.27
CA ASP A 444 -21.60 4.26 19.47
C ASP A 444 -21.90 4.24 17.96
N ARG A 445 -23.16 4.10 17.56
CA ARG A 445 -23.62 4.17 16.16
C ARG A 445 -24.89 5.02 16.04
N SER A 446 -24.97 5.88 15.03
CA SER A 446 -26.21 6.58 14.67
C SER A 446 -27.09 5.77 13.74
N GLU A 447 -28.40 5.95 13.88
CA GLU A 447 -29.37 5.57 12.84
C GLU A 447 -29.10 6.36 11.55
N ALA A 448 -29.32 5.72 10.41
CA ALA A 448 -29.23 6.35 9.10
C ALA A 448 -30.21 5.66 8.13
N ILE A 449 -30.73 6.42 7.17
CA ILE A 449 -31.44 5.85 6.03
C ILE A 449 -30.39 5.27 5.09
N THR A 450 -30.48 3.97 4.82
CA THR A 450 -29.57 3.28 3.92
C THR A 450 -30.24 2.94 2.59
N GLN A 451 -29.42 2.84 1.55
CA GLN A 451 -29.82 2.48 0.20
C GLN A 451 -28.95 1.33 -0.31
N ASN A 452 -29.61 0.27 -0.76
CA ASN A 452 -28.94 -0.81 -1.47
C ASN A 452 -28.51 -0.32 -2.87
N VAL A 453 -27.29 -0.63 -3.25
CA VAL A 453 -26.74 -0.34 -4.58
C VAL A 453 -26.35 -1.65 -5.24
N LEU A 454 -26.79 -1.88 -6.47
CA LEU A 454 -26.43 -3.08 -7.24
C LEU A 454 -25.81 -2.63 -8.54
N ALA A 455 -24.53 -2.27 -8.46
CA ALA A 455 -23.71 -1.89 -9.58
C ALA A 455 -22.42 -2.72 -9.55
N GLU A 456 -22.22 -3.54 -10.57
CA GLU A 456 -21.00 -4.32 -10.76
C GLU A 456 -20.32 -3.87 -12.04
N ARG A 457 -19.00 -3.93 -12.05
CA ARG A 457 -18.19 -3.78 -13.25
C ARG A 457 -17.60 -5.11 -13.67
N THR A 458 -17.40 -5.27 -14.98
CA THR A 458 -16.48 -6.28 -15.50
C THR A 458 -15.05 -5.79 -15.25
N LEU A 459 -14.23 -6.61 -14.60
CA LEU A 459 -12.81 -6.31 -14.40
C LEU A 459 -12.07 -6.54 -15.71
N GLN A 460 -11.45 -5.49 -16.25
CA GLN A 460 -10.63 -5.60 -17.46
C GLN A 460 -9.35 -6.38 -17.13
N GLN A 461 -9.21 -7.55 -17.75
CA GLN A 461 -8.03 -8.41 -17.65
C GLN A 461 -7.03 -8.06 -18.76
N GLU A 462 -5.78 -8.54 -18.62
CA GLU A 462 -4.72 -8.45 -19.63
C GLU A 462 -4.38 -7.00 -20.01
N CYS A 463 -4.50 -6.06 -19.07
CA CYS A 463 -4.19 -4.65 -19.31
C CYS A 463 -2.69 -4.34 -19.14
N LEU A 464 -1.91 -5.29 -18.61
CA LEU A 464 -0.48 -5.16 -18.35
C LEU A 464 0.33 -4.65 -19.57
N PRO A 465 0.17 -5.18 -20.80
CA PRO A 465 0.96 -4.71 -21.94
C PRO A 465 0.69 -3.25 -22.32
N GLN A 466 -0.56 -2.80 -22.23
CA GLN A 466 -0.95 -1.42 -22.53
C GLN A 466 -0.35 -0.45 -21.50
N LEU A 467 -0.51 -0.76 -20.22
CA LEU A 467 0.03 0.06 -19.13
C LEU A 467 1.55 0.07 -19.11
N GLN A 468 2.18 -1.06 -19.43
CA GLN A 468 3.64 -1.16 -19.56
C GLN A 468 4.18 -0.25 -20.66
N ASN A 469 3.49 -0.16 -21.81
CA ASN A 469 3.89 0.76 -22.87
C ASN A 469 3.87 2.22 -22.40
N PHE A 470 2.80 2.65 -21.71
CA PHE A 470 2.73 4.00 -21.15
C PHE A 470 3.82 4.26 -20.11
N ALA A 471 4.04 3.34 -19.17
CA ALA A 471 5.06 3.50 -18.13
C ALA A 471 6.47 3.62 -18.74
N CYS A 472 6.79 2.75 -19.69
CA CYS A 472 8.04 2.80 -20.45
C CYS A 472 8.17 4.14 -21.20
N GLU A 473 7.19 4.53 -22.02
CA GLU A 473 7.22 5.79 -22.75
C GLU A 473 7.42 7.01 -21.83
N PHE A 474 6.63 7.11 -20.77
CA PHE A 474 6.70 8.22 -19.80
C PHE A 474 8.06 8.27 -19.09
N SER A 475 8.61 7.12 -18.68
CA SER A 475 9.94 7.06 -18.07
C SER A 475 11.06 7.42 -19.06
N GLN A 476 10.88 7.16 -20.37
CA GLN A 476 11.82 7.55 -21.40
C GLN A 476 11.90 9.06 -21.58
N ILE A 477 10.77 9.78 -21.45
CA ILE A 477 10.70 11.24 -21.60
C ILE A 477 11.57 11.95 -20.56
N LEU A 478 11.55 11.49 -19.30
CA LEU A 478 12.38 12.01 -18.20
C LEU A 478 13.88 11.96 -18.52
N GLY A 479 14.26 11.11 -19.46
CA GLY A 479 15.48 11.24 -20.21
C GLY A 479 16.64 10.42 -19.67
N ARG A 480 17.54 10.13 -20.59
CA ARG A 480 18.70 9.24 -20.42
C ARG A 480 19.74 9.67 -19.38
N THR A 481 19.65 10.90 -18.87
CA THR A 481 20.57 11.48 -17.88
C THR A 481 20.02 11.49 -16.46
N ARG A 482 18.71 11.20 -16.26
CA ARG A 482 18.06 11.15 -14.95
C ARG A 482 17.70 9.72 -14.58
N ILE A 483 18.72 8.97 -14.16
CA ILE A 483 18.60 7.52 -13.88
C ILE A 483 17.89 7.27 -12.53
N GLU A 484 17.80 8.29 -11.66
CA GLU A 484 17.05 8.27 -10.40
C GLU A 484 15.55 8.57 -10.57
N SER A 485 15.11 8.81 -11.82
CA SER A 485 13.71 9.03 -12.11
C SER A 485 13.01 7.74 -12.51
N TRP A 486 11.80 7.55 -11.99
CA TRP A 486 10.95 6.40 -12.31
C TRP A 486 9.50 6.83 -12.48
N VAL A 487 8.77 6.03 -13.25
CA VAL A 487 7.32 6.17 -13.45
C VAL A 487 6.67 4.87 -12.98
N ARG A 488 5.72 4.97 -12.05
CA ARG A 488 4.88 3.86 -11.64
C ARG A 488 3.45 4.10 -12.07
N ILE A 489 2.85 3.14 -12.74
CA ILE A 489 1.43 3.14 -13.11
C ILE A 489 0.75 2.01 -12.36
N THR A 490 -0.20 2.36 -11.51
CA THR A 490 -1.06 1.41 -10.79
C THR A 490 -2.48 1.56 -11.29
N SER A 491 -3.05 0.51 -11.88
CA SER A 491 -4.48 0.39 -12.20
C SER A 491 -5.13 -0.50 -11.15
N TYR A 492 -6.17 0.02 -10.49
CA TYR A 492 -6.99 -0.73 -9.55
C TYR A 492 -8.41 -0.80 -10.08
N GLN A 493 -8.98 -2.00 -10.15
CA GLN A 493 -10.39 -2.22 -10.45
C GLN A 493 -10.95 -3.21 -9.44
N ALA A 494 -12.11 -2.93 -8.86
CA ALA A 494 -12.72 -3.84 -7.90
C ALA A 494 -14.25 -3.80 -7.94
N ASN A 495 -14.86 -4.88 -7.45
CA ASN A 495 -16.24 -4.91 -6.99
C ASN A 495 -16.24 -5.14 -5.47
N ALA A 496 -16.89 -4.24 -4.73
CA ALA A 496 -17.11 -4.36 -3.29
C ALA A 496 -18.51 -4.93 -3.04
N TYR A 497 -18.57 -6.14 -2.49
CA TYR A 497 -19.80 -6.82 -2.09
C TYR A 497 -19.98 -6.72 -0.58
N TYR A 498 -21.14 -6.24 -0.14
CA TYR A 498 -21.43 -6.03 1.27
C TYR A 498 -22.79 -6.58 1.67
N ALA A 499 -22.88 -7.11 2.88
CA ALA A 499 -24.14 -7.38 3.56
C ALA A 499 -23.99 -7.18 5.07
N ASP A 500 -25.03 -6.65 5.73
CA ASP A 500 -25.08 -6.51 7.19
C ASP A 500 -26.38 -7.02 7.83
N ALA A 501 -26.33 -7.12 9.17
CA ALA A 501 -27.40 -7.61 10.02
C ALA A 501 -28.65 -6.70 10.04
N THR A 502 -28.55 -5.47 9.55
CA THR A 502 -29.66 -4.51 9.44
C THR A 502 -30.47 -4.73 8.16
N GLY A 503 -29.94 -5.54 7.23
CA GLY A 503 -30.54 -5.82 5.93
C GLY A 503 -30.00 -4.95 4.79
N LEU A 504 -28.98 -4.11 5.05
CA LEU A 504 -28.24 -3.43 4.00
C LEU A 504 -27.42 -4.44 3.22
N TYR A 505 -27.47 -4.37 1.91
CA TYR A 505 -26.60 -5.11 1.03
C TYR A 505 -26.32 -4.32 -0.25
N TYR A 506 -25.11 -4.46 -0.80
CA TYR A 506 -24.76 -3.82 -2.05
C TYR A 506 -23.66 -4.55 -2.81
N ALA A 507 -23.58 -4.27 -4.10
CA ALA A 507 -22.41 -4.43 -4.95
C ALA A 507 -22.07 -3.04 -5.51
N GLN A 508 -20.83 -2.59 -5.34
CA GLN A 508 -20.36 -1.29 -5.83
C GLN A 508 -19.03 -1.42 -6.57
N PRO A 509 -18.86 -0.81 -7.75
CA PRO A 509 -17.62 -0.88 -8.50
C PRO A 509 -16.68 0.25 -8.06
N LEU A 510 -15.38 -0.04 -8.02
CA LEU A 510 -14.32 0.95 -7.80
C LEU A 510 -13.30 0.86 -8.92
N SER A 511 -12.78 2.01 -9.34
CA SER A 511 -11.56 2.05 -10.14
C SER A 511 -10.82 3.38 -10.03
N TYR A 512 -9.51 3.28 -10.17
CA TYR A 512 -8.65 4.41 -10.46
C TYR A 512 -7.41 3.93 -11.21
N VAL A 513 -6.76 4.88 -11.90
CA VAL A 513 -5.40 4.73 -12.40
C VAL A 513 -4.56 5.83 -11.79
N HIS A 514 -3.44 5.43 -11.19
CA HIS A 514 -2.51 6.31 -10.50
C HIS A 514 -1.15 6.26 -11.19
N ILE A 515 -0.72 7.40 -11.74
CA ILE A 515 0.59 7.57 -12.36
C ILE A 515 1.46 8.37 -11.40
N MET A 516 2.45 7.73 -10.80
CA MET A 516 3.45 8.36 -9.95
C MET A 516 4.74 8.58 -10.74
N ILE A 517 5.22 9.81 -10.75
CA ILE A 517 6.53 10.19 -11.28
C ILE A 517 7.38 10.60 -10.10
N ALA A 518 8.56 10.00 -10.00
CA ALA A 518 9.50 10.33 -8.96
C ALA A 518 10.88 10.64 -9.53
N ASP A 519 11.65 11.42 -8.79
CA ASP A 519 13.09 11.58 -8.94
C ASP A 519 13.70 11.55 -7.54
N ASP A 520 14.31 10.42 -7.16
CA ASP A 520 14.81 10.20 -5.81
C ASP A 520 16.00 11.14 -5.50
N GLN A 521 16.73 11.61 -6.51
CA GLN A 521 17.87 12.53 -6.36
C GLN A 521 17.40 13.90 -5.88
N GLU A 522 16.34 14.40 -6.51
CA GLU A 522 15.73 15.70 -6.21
C GLU A 522 14.65 15.61 -5.13
N ASN A 523 14.41 14.40 -4.60
CA ASN A 523 13.36 14.04 -3.65
C ASN A 523 11.97 14.50 -4.14
N PHE A 524 11.71 14.34 -5.43
CA PHE A 524 10.52 14.85 -6.10
C PHE A 524 9.52 13.73 -6.36
N TYR A 525 8.24 13.98 -6.08
CA TYR A 525 7.15 13.04 -6.35
C TYR A 525 5.95 13.80 -6.89
N LYS A 526 5.37 13.35 -7.99
CA LYS A 526 4.13 13.89 -8.55
C LYS A 526 3.22 12.78 -9.01
N ALA A 527 1.95 12.90 -8.65
CA ALA A 527 0.91 11.94 -9.02
C ALA A 527 -0.08 12.55 -10.01
N PHE A 528 -0.58 11.73 -10.93
CA PHE A 528 -1.78 11.98 -11.72
C PHE A 528 -2.77 10.85 -11.45
N CYS A 529 -4.05 11.21 -11.30
CA CYS A 529 -5.11 10.23 -11.00
C CYS A 529 -6.22 10.32 -12.05
N PHE A 530 -6.60 9.17 -12.59
CA PHE A 530 -7.71 8.97 -13.53
C PHE A 530 -8.68 7.95 -12.95
N LYS A 531 -9.92 7.94 -13.45
CA LYS A 531 -10.94 6.98 -13.04
C LYS A 531 -10.78 5.65 -13.79
N GLU A 532 -10.42 5.70 -15.06
CA GLU A 532 -10.33 4.53 -15.95
C GLU A 532 -9.04 4.53 -16.78
N ILE A 533 -8.63 3.34 -17.25
CA ILE A 533 -7.44 3.16 -18.11
C ILE A 533 -7.57 3.93 -19.43
N ASP A 534 -8.75 3.92 -20.04
CA ASP A 534 -9.01 4.57 -21.34
C ASP A 534 -8.76 6.09 -21.32
N GLU A 535 -8.76 6.72 -20.13
CA GLU A 535 -8.43 8.14 -20.00
C GLU A 535 -6.96 8.45 -20.30
N LEU A 536 -6.05 7.48 -20.15
CA LEU A 536 -4.63 7.66 -20.44
C LEU A 536 -4.42 8.00 -21.92
N GLU A 537 -5.16 7.35 -22.83
CA GLU A 537 -5.11 7.66 -24.26
C GLU A 537 -5.66 9.06 -24.55
N ALA A 538 -6.79 9.42 -23.94
CA ALA A 538 -7.40 10.74 -24.13
C ALA A 538 -6.53 11.89 -23.60
N HIS A 539 -5.73 11.64 -22.56
CA HIS A 539 -4.85 12.62 -21.93
C HIS A 539 -3.38 12.48 -22.30
N HIS A 540 -3.04 11.60 -23.24
CA HIS A 540 -1.67 11.26 -23.62
C HIS A 540 -0.79 12.50 -23.87
N ASP A 541 -1.17 13.36 -24.81
CA ASP A 541 -0.37 14.52 -25.20
C ASP A 541 -0.19 15.52 -24.04
N SER A 542 -1.19 15.65 -23.17
CA SER A 542 -1.11 16.50 -21.98
C SER A 542 -0.20 15.90 -20.92
N LEU A 543 -0.19 14.57 -20.76
CA LEU A 543 0.72 13.87 -19.86
C LEU A 543 2.16 14.01 -20.36
N VAL A 544 2.41 13.73 -21.64
CA VAL A 544 3.73 13.91 -22.27
C VAL A 544 4.26 15.33 -22.02
N ALA A 545 3.47 16.36 -22.33
CA ALA A 545 3.86 17.76 -22.11
C ALA A 545 4.13 18.08 -20.62
N ALA A 546 3.35 17.50 -19.70
CA ALA A 546 3.57 17.66 -18.26
C ALA A 546 4.87 17.00 -17.80
N ILE A 547 5.18 15.80 -18.32
CA ILE A 547 6.40 15.04 -18.01
C ILE A 547 7.64 15.74 -18.56
N GLU A 548 7.57 16.26 -19.79
CA GLU A 548 8.63 17.09 -20.36
C GLU A 548 8.89 18.34 -19.50
N GLY A 549 7.83 19.00 -19.03
CA GLY A 549 7.94 20.14 -18.13
C GLY A 549 8.55 19.79 -16.77
N ILE A 550 8.24 18.61 -16.23
CA ILE A 550 8.87 18.09 -14.99
C ILE A 550 10.37 17.88 -15.24
N ARG A 551 10.76 17.20 -16.32
CA ARG A 551 12.18 16.99 -16.66
C ARG A 551 12.93 18.32 -16.74
N GLU A 552 12.42 19.27 -17.52
CA GLU A 552 13.05 20.58 -17.70
C GLU A 552 13.18 21.34 -16.36
N MET A 553 12.16 21.27 -15.52
CA MET A 553 12.17 21.86 -14.19
C MET A 553 13.23 21.24 -13.30
N LEU A 554 13.34 19.91 -13.26
CA LEU A 554 14.34 19.20 -12.47
C LEU A 554 15.76 19.53 -12.97
N ASP A 555 15.98 19.61 -14.29
CA ASP A 555 17.26 20.00 -14.90
C ASP A 555 17.69 21.42 -14.54
N ALA A 556 16.71 22.34 -14.47
CA ALA A 556 16.94 23.69 -14.01
C ALA A 556 17.20 23.75 -12.49
N ARG A 557 16.52 22.91 -11.70
CA ARG A 557 16.62 22.87 -10.23
C ARG A 557 18.02 22.49 -9.75
N ALA A 558 18.65 21.51 -10.38
CA ALA A 558 20.02 21.09 -10.06
C ALA A 558 21.04 22.25 -10.12
N LYS A 559 20.79 23.27 -10.95
CA LYS A 559 21.64 24.45 -11.15
C LYS A 559 21.10 25.71 -10.46
N ALA A 560 19.97 25.61 -9.77
CA ALA A 560 19.31 26.75 -9.15
C ALA A 560 20.11 27.28 -7.95
N PRO A 561 20.11 28.61 -7.74
CA PRO A 561 20.64 29.18 -6.51
C PRO A 561 19.84 28.68 -5.28
N THR A 562 20.53 28.55 -4.16
CA THR A 562 19.94 28.17 -2.88
C THR A 562 19.25 29.37 -2.22
N MET A 563 18.22 29.10 -1.43
CA MET A 563 17.69 30.08 -0.48
C MET A 563 18.70 30.28 0.65
N ASP A 564 19.00 31.53 0.97
CA ASP A 564 20.02 31.94 1.95
C ASP A 564 19.44 32.78 3.10
N GLU A 565 18.20 33.25 2.98
CA GLU A 565 17.53 34.10 3.96
C GLU A 565 16.16 33.54 4.33
N ILE A 566 15.67 33.88 5.53
CA ILE A 566 14.28 33.60 5.93
C ILE A 566 13.37 34.62 5.26
N TYR A 567 12.29 34.15 4.65
CA TYR A 567 11.26 35.00 4.06
C TYR A 567 9.95 34.84 4.82
N ASP A 568 9.35 35.93 5.27
CA ASP A 568 8.08 35.93 6.00
C ASP A 568 7.16 36.99 5.38
N GLY A 569 6.48 36.61 4.31
CA GLY A 569 5.77 37.57 3.47
C GLY A 569 4.80 36.92 2.49
N PRO A 570 4.32 37.68 1.49
CA PRO A 570 3.33 37.19 0.54
C PRO A 570 3.86 36.03 -0.30
N VAL A 571 3.07 34.96 -0.41
CA VAL A 571 3.39 33.77 -1.21
C VAL A 571 2.19 33.39 -2.06
N LEU A 572 2.44 33.07 -3.34
CA LEU A 572 1.43 32.57 -4.26
C LEU A 572 1.60 31.05 -4.44
N MET A 573 0.61 30.28 -4.02
CA MET A 573 0.51 28.84 -4.30
C MET A 573 -0.20 28.63 -5.64
N VAL A 574 0.31 27.77 -6.51
CA VAL A 574 -0.22 27.56 -7.87
C VAL A 574 -0.29 26.07 -8.20
N GLY A 575 -1.38 25.64 -8.83
CA GLY A 575 -1.57 24.26 -9.28
C GLY A 575 -1.51 23.27 -8.13
N ASP A 576 -0.69 22.23 -8.27
CA ASP A 576 -0.53 21.16 -7.28
C ASP A 576 -0.22 21.70 -5.88
N ALA A 577 0.61 22.75 -5.76
CA ALA A 577 0.89 23.37 -4.46
C ALA A 577 -0.36 23.98 -3.80
N ALA A 578 -1.30 24.52 -4.58
CA ALA A 578 -2.54 25.06 -4.03
C ALA A 578 -3.46 23.94 -3.51
N VAL A 579 -3.54 22.82 -4.24
CA VAL A 579 -4.32 21.63 -3.87
C VAL A 579 -3.74 20.97 -2.63
N GLU A 580 -2.42 20.76 -2.59
CA GLU A 580 -1.74 20.19 -1.42
C GLU A 580 -1.92 21.09 -0.19
N CYS A 581 -1.80 22.42 -0.34
CA CYS A 581 -2.09 23.35 0.75
C CYS A 581 -3.53 23.22 1.27
N PHE A 582 -4.51 23.04 0.38
CA PHE A 582 -5.90 22.82 0.77
C PHE A 582 -6.08 21.48 1.48
N ALA A 583 -5.55 20.39 0.91
CA ALA A 583 -5.65 19.05 1.46
C ALA A 583 -4.99 18.94 2.84
N THR A 584 -3.77 19.44 3.00
CA THR A 584 -3.09 19.48 4.30
C THR A 584 -3.84 20.32 5.32
N ALA A 585 -4.41 21.47 4.91
CA ALA A 585 -5.06 22.39 5.83
C ALA A 585 -6.44 21.94 6.31
N PHE A 586 -7.19 21.22 5.48
CA PHE A 586 -8.59 20.90 5.73
C PHE A 586 -8.91 19.41 5.74
N LEU A 587 -8.06 18.53 5.20
CA LEU A 587 -8.38 17.10 5.04
C LEU A 587 -7.43 16.20 5.82
N GLN A 588 -6.27 16.71 6.24
CA GLN A 588 -5.28 15.96 7.00
C GLN A 588 -5.10 16.56 8.41
N GLY A 589 -4.67 15.70 9.33
CA GLY A 589 -4.42 16.10 10.71
C GLY A 589 -5.70 16.32 11.53
N LYS A 590 -5.51 16.86 12.73
CA LYS A 590 -6.54 16.89 13.79
C LYS A 590 -7.58 17.99 13.60
N GLU A 591 -7.18 19.07 12.93
CA GLU A 591 -8.03 20.23 12.63
C GLU A 591 -8.60 20.10 11.20
N SER A 592 -8.95 18.88 10.77
CA SER A 592 -9.58 18.63 9.47
C SER A 592 -11.09 18.87 9.51
N LEU A 593 -11.71 18.92 8.34
CA LEU A 593 -13.16 18.96 8.13
C LEU A 593 -13.80 17.57 8.23
N ILE A 594 -13.08 16.59 8.78
CA ILE A 594 -13.53 15.20 8.97
C ILE A 594 -13.86 15.02 10.46
N ALA A 595 -15.07 14.55 10.74
CA ALA A 595 -15.50 14.19 12.08
C ALA A 595 -14.70 12.96 12.54
N GLN A 596 -14.03 13.08 13.68
CA GLN A 596 -13.30 11.97 14.29
C GLN A 596 -13.71 11.85 15.76
N ARG A 597 -14.17 10.66 16.14
CA ARG A 597 -14.43 10.30 17.54
C ARG A 597 -13.18 9.64 18.09
N GLU A 598 -12.67 10.11 19.22
CA GLU A 598 -11.58 9.36 19.85
C GLU A 598 -12.11 8.05 20.43
N PRO A 599 -11.40 6.93 20.27
CA PRO A 599 -11.77 5.70 20.93
C PRO A 599 -11.52 5.81 22.44
N LEU A 600 -12.37 5.13 23.21
CA LEU A 600 -12.19 4.95 24.64
C LEU A 600 -10.94 4.09 24.90
N LYS A 601 -10.16 4.38 25.94
CA LYS A 601 -8.87 3.70 26.23
C LYS A 601 -8.84 3.10 27.62
N MET A 602 -8.30 1.89 27.76
CA MET A 602 -8.22 1.17 29.04
C MET A 602 -7.11 1.69 29.99
N VAL A 603 -6.07 2.36 29.47
CA VAL A 603 -4.89 2.76 30.26
C VAL A 603 -5.00 4.18 30.82
N THR A 604 -5.23 4.29 32.12
CA THR A 604 -5.09 5.52 32.90
C THR A 604 -3.64 5.68 33.39
N GLY A 605 -2.80 6.45 32.68
CA GLY A 605 -1.49 6.87 33.25
C GLY A 605 -0.35 7.12 32.25
N ILE A 606 -0.40 6.55 31.05
CA ILE A 606 0.55 6.89 29.98
C ILE A 606 -0.05 8.07 29.23
N LYS A 607 0.51 9.28 29.42
CA LYS A 607 0.18 10.42 28.54
C LYS A 607 0.60 10.02 27.12
N PRO A 608 -0.32 9.97 26.15
CA PRO A 608 0.07 9.74 24.77
C PRO A 608 1.02 10.85 24.31
N TRP A 609 1.97 10.50 23.45
CA TRP A 609 2.70 11.48 22.63
C TRP A 609 1.84 12.03 21.47
N LEU A 610 0.54 11.70 21.42
CA LEU A 610 -0.45 12.18 20.45
C LEU A 610 -1.62 12.91 21.17
N PRO A 611 -1.85 14.22 20.95
CA PRO A 611 -3.10 14.89 21.38
C PRO A 611 -4.34 14.21 20.74
N SER A 612 -5.43 13.80 21.39
CA SER A 612 -6.45 14.52 22.19
C SER A 612 -7.40 15.42 21.37
N ARG A 613 -8.46 14.81 20.82
CA ARG A 613 -9.73 15.29 20.21
C ARG A 613 -9.65 15.81 18.77
N SER A 614 -10.75 15.68 18.01
CA SER A 614 -11.00 16.50 16.80
C SER A 614 -11.45 17.90 17.24
N PRO A 615 -10.55 18.91 17.26
CA PRO A 615 -10.86 20.23 17.81
C PRO A 615 -11.83 20.99 16.93
N MET A 616 -11.96 20.60 15.65
CA MET A 616 -12.79 21.30 14.67
C MET A 616 -14.28 21.24 15.01
N SER A 617 -14.76 20.14 15.61
CA SER A 617 -16.14 20.00 16.10
C SER A 617 -16.58 21.13 17.06
N TRP A 618 -15.66 21.66 17.87
CA TRP A 618 -15.93 22.74 18.82
C TRP A 618 -16.03 24.12 18.17
N LEU A 619 -15.64 24.22 16.90
CA LEU A 619 -15.65 25.44 16.11
C LEU A 619 -16.87 25.53 15.18
N ILE A 620 -17.82 24.59 15.26
CA ILE A 620 -19.09 24.69 14.53
C ILE A 620 -19.81 25.98 14.96
N ASP A 621 -20.41 26.67 14.00
CA ASP A 621 -20.98 28.02 14.12
C ASP A 621 -19.95 29.09 14.52
N LYS A 622 -18.66 28.85 14.26
CA LYS A 622 -17.58 29.84 14.42
C LYS A 622 -16.93 30.14 13.10
N ARG A 623 -16.51 31.40 12.95
CA ARG A 623 -15.64 31.81 11.85
C ARG A 623 -14.25 31.22 12.04
N ILE A 624 -13.84 30.33 11.14
CA ILE A 624 -12.54 29.68 11.15
C ILE A 624 -11.59 30.23 10.09
N ILE A 625 -12.10 30.77 8.97
CA ILE A 625 -11.31 31.29 7.85
C ILE A 625 -11.89 32.61 7.29
N HIS A 626 -11.25 33.18 6.26
CA HIS A 626 -11.67 34.46 5.68
C HIS A 626 -13.11 34.40 5.15
N PRO A 627 -13.97 35.42 5.37
CA PRO A 627 -15.40 35.36 5.04
C PRO A 627 -15.72 35.33 3.54
N GLY A 628 -14.71 35.56 2.70
CA GLY A 628 -14.80 35.38 1.26
C GLY A 628 -14.63 33.93 0.78
N ILE A 629 -14.44 32.96 1.68
CA ILE A 629 -14.20 31.56 1.32
C ILE A 629 -15.38 30.70 1.76
N SER A 630 -15.85 29.82 0.89
CA SER A 630 -16.79 28.75 1.23
C SER A 630 -16.24 27.41 0.72
N ILE A 631 -16.53 26.33 1.43
CA ILE A 631 -16.14 24.96 1.09
C ILE A 631 -17.38 24.08 1.16
N THR A 632 -17.67 23.36 0.09
CA THR A 632 -18.82 22.45 -0.03
C THR A 632 -18.37 21.07 -0.47
N ALA A 633 -19.05 20.03 0.01
CA ALA A 633 -18.98 18.70 -0.59
C ALA A 633 -20.09 18.55 -1.63
N GLU A 634 -19.74 18.14 -2.83
CA GLU A 634 -20.60 18.01 -4.02
C GLU A 634 -20.42 16.61 -4.62
N ASP A 635 -20.43 15.59 -3.76
CA ASP A 635 -20.02 14.21 -4.05
C ASP A 635 -20.75 13.53 -5.22
N PRO A 636 -22.04 13.82 -5.50
CA PRO A 636 -22.71 13.30 -6.70
C PRO A 636 -22.20 13.83 -8.05
N LEU A 637 -21.26 14.78 -8.07
CA LEU A 637 -20.77 15.41 -9.29
C LEU A 637 -19.79 14.49 -10.03
N ASP A 638 -20.24 13.91 -11.15
CA ASP A 638 -19.41 12.96 -11.92
C ASP A 638 -18.33 13.59 -12.79
N THR A 639 -18.55 14.82 -13.27
CA THR A 639 -17.60 15.50 -14.17
C THR A 639 -17.54 17.00 -13.89
N TYR A 640 -16.38 17.60 -14.14
CA TYR A 640 -16.20 19.05 -14.12
C TYR A 640 -15.37 19.48 -15.33
N ASN A 641 -15.92 20.39 -16.17
CA ASN A 641 -15.30 20.82 -17.42
C ASN A 641 -14.81 19.67 -18.33
N GLY A 642 -15.57 18.57 -18.36
CA GLY A 642 -15.25 17.38 -19.17
C GLY A 642 -14.26 16.41 -18.52
N MET A 643 -13.67 16.74 -17.37
CA MET A 643 -12.82 15.83 -16.60
C MET A 643 -13.68 14.96 -15.67
N PRO A 644 -13.60 13.62 -15.74
CA PRO A 644 -14.21 12.72 -14.77
C PRO A 644 -13.64 12.93 -13.36
N LEU A 645 -14.51 12.90 -12.35
CA LEU A 645 -14.13 13.07 -10.95
C LEU A 645 -14.05 11.70 -10.26
N ILE A 646 -12.85 11.31 -9.82
CA ILE A 646 -12.62 10.03 -9.11
C ILE A 646 -13.27 9.99 -7.73
N GLY A 647 -13.55 11.15 -7.14
CA GLY A 647 -14.21 11.29 -5.87
C GLY A 647 -15.73 11.17 -5.93
N SER A 648 -16.34 11.00 -7.11
CA SER A 648 -17.81 10.99 -7.26
C SER A 648 -18.45 9.70 -6.74
N TYR A 649 -19.53 9.83 -5.97
CA TYR A 649 -20.37 8.72 -5.51
C TYR A 649 -21.76 9.22 -5.07
N GLN A 650 -22.73 8.31 -5.04
CA GLN A 650 -24.12 8.62 -4.63
C GLN A 650 -24.47 8.07 -3.25
N VAL A 651 -23.80 6.99 -2.86
CA VAL A 651 -24.05 6.26 -1.62
C VAL A 651 -22.71 5.80 -1.08
N ASP A 652 -22.46 6.02 0.20
CA ASP A 652 -21.21 5.70 0.86
C ASP A 652 -21.07 4.19 1.18
N ALA A 653 -19.96 3.80 1.80
CA ALA A 653 -19.63 2.43 2.16
C ALA A 653 -20.37 1.91 3.41
N GLU A 654 -21.28 2.70 3.98
CA GLU A 654 -22.29 2.30 4.99
C GLU A 654 -23.71 2.35 4.41
N GLY A 655 -23.84 2.52 3.09
CA GLY A 655 -25.13 2.60 2.42
C GLY A 655 -25.86 3.94 2.58
N VAL A 656 -25.22 4.97 3.14
CA VAL A 656 -25.86 6.26 3.40
C VAL A 656 -25.78 7.15 2.14
N PRO A 657 -26.91 7.64 1.59
CA PRO A 657 -26.89 8.52 0.44
C PRO A 657 -26.33 9.91 0.81
N VAL A 658 -25.58 10.51 -0.10
CA VAL A 658 -25.05 11.87 0.06
C VAL A 658 -26.04 12.92 -0.43
N GLU A 659 -25.96 14.11 0.15
CA GLU A 659 -26.67 15.27 -0.39
C GLU A 659 -26.03 15.74 -1.70
N GLN A 660 -26.81 16.39 -2.57
CA GLN A 660 -26.28 17.01 -3.79
C GLN A 660 -25.22 18.08 -3.49
N LYS A 661 -25.36 18.75 -2.35
CA LYS A 661 -24.45 19.78 -1.88
C LYS A 661 -24.53 19.93 -0.37
N LEU A 662 -23.43 19.63 0.32
CA LEU A 662 -23.27 19.81 1.75
C LEU A 662 -22.35 21.01 2.02
N GLU A 663 -22.82 22.02 2.75
CA GLU A 663 -22.00 23.16 3.15
C GLU A 663 -21.13 22.79 4.36
N LEU A 664 -19.81 22.70 4.18
CA LEU A 664 -18.86 22.48 5.29
C LEU A 664 -18.44 23.82 5.90
N VAL A 665 -18.11 24.78 5.05
CA VAL A 665 -17.78 26.16 5.44
C VAL A 665 -18.59 27.12 4.60
N ASN A 666 -19.39 27.96 5.24
CA ASN A 666 -20.18 28.99 4.59
C ASN A 666 -19.66 30.38 4.96
N HIS A 667 -19.10 31.11 3.99
CA HIS A 667 -18.58 32.46 4.19
C HIS A 667 -17.63 32.57 5.40
N GLY A 668 -16.69 31.61 5.47
CA GLY A 668 -15.67 31.48 6.50
C GLY A 668 -16.13 30.89 7.83
N GLU A 669 -17.42 30.61 8.00
CA GLU A 669 -18.01 29.97 9.18
C GLU A 669 -18.11 28.46 8.98
N LEU A 670 -17.61 27.68 9.94
CA LEU A 670 -17.75 26.23 9.93
C LEU A 670 -19.21 25.85 10.23
N VAL A 671 -19.84 25.11 9.32
CA VAL A 671 -21.24 24.70 9.41
C VAL A 671 -21.35 23.26 9.92
N THR A 672 -20.55 22.36 9.37
CA THR A 672 -20.54 20.94 9.77
C THR A 672 -19.23 20.27 9.34
N LEU A 673 -19.11 18.98 9.61
CA LEU A 673 -17.98 18.13 9.22
C LEU A 673 -18.47 16.95 8.38
N LEU A 674 -17.58 16.40 7.55
CA LEU A 674 -17.78 15.11 6.88
C LEU A 674 -17.86 14.03 7.96
N SER A 675 -18.89 13.19 7.93
CA SER A 675 -19.19 12.25 9.02
C SER A 675 -19.73 10.92 8.51
N ASN A 676 -19.36 9.87 9.24
CA ASN A 676 -19.90 8.53 9.11
C ASN A 676 -20.95 8.26 10.21
N ARG A 677 -21.38 7.02 10.38
CA ARG A 677 -22.36 6.64 11.42
C ARG A 677 -21.77 6.59 12.83
N THR A 678 -20.54 7.06 13.04
CA THR A 678 -19.95 7.26 14.37
C THR A 678 -20.21 8.69 14.86
N PRO A 679 -21.11 8.89 15.83
CA PRO A 679 -21.45 10.23 16.29
C PRO A 679 -20.26 10.92 16.98
N THR A 680 -20.09 12.20 16.71
CA THR A 680 -19.12 13.07 17.38
C THR A 680 -19.83 14.21 18.09
N ALA A 681 -19.12 14.95 18.94
CA ALA A 681 -19.65 16.21 19.47
C ALA A 681 -19.95 17.15 18.29
N GLY A 682 -21.14 17.74 18.24
CA GLY A 682 -21.54 18.69 17.18
C GLY A 682 -22.04 18.05 15.87
N VAL A 683 -21.67 16.79 15.57
CA VAL A 683 -22.19 16.06 14.39
C VAL A 683 -22.71 14.69 14.82
N ALA A 684 -24.03 14.60 15.00
CA ALA A 684 -24.69 13.44 15.61
C ALA A 684 -25.13 12.37 14.61
N TYR A 685 -25.20 12.70 13.32
CA TYR A 685 -25.70 11.81 12.27
C TYR A 685 -24.76 11.83 11.07
N SER A 686 -24.63 10.68 10.40
CA SER A 686 -23.89 10.56 9.16
C SER A 686 -24.45 11.48 8.07
N ASN A 687 -23.57 12.04 7.26
CA ASN A 687 -23.91 12.73 6.01
C ASN A 687 -23.34 11.98 4.79
N GLY A 688 -23.09 10.67 4.94
CA GLY A 688 -22.71 9.80 3.83
C GLY A 688 -21.23 9.86 3.48
N HIS A 689 -20.33 9.99 4.45
CA HIS A 689 -18.89 10.15 4.16
C HIS A 689 -18.03 9.00 4.67
N GLN A 690 -18.58 7.82 4.94
CA GLN A 690 -17.76 6.61 5.09
C GLN A 690 -17.35 6.13 3.69
N ARG A 691 -16.14 6.47 3.26
CA ARG A 691 -15.63 6.18 1.92
C ARG A 691 -14.85 4.87 1.92
N PHE A 692 -14.81 4.22 0.78
CA PHE A 692 -13.81 3.18 0.56
C PHE A 692 -12.42 3.81 0.46
N ALA A 693 -11.45 3.18 1.13
CA ALA A 693 -10.04 3.49 0.98
C ALA A 693 -9.31 2.25 0.45
N ILE A 694 -8.18 2.46 -0.21
CA ILE A 694 -7.30 1.39 -0.66
C ILE A 694 -6.06 1.41 0.23
N ASN A 695 -5.73 0.25 0.79
CA ASN A 695 -4.43 0.03 1.40
C ASN A 695 -3.39 -0.15 0.28
N ILE A 696 -2.46 0.80 0.18
CA ILE A 696 -1.47 0.86 -0.91
C ILE A 696 -0.34 -0.17 -0.77
N PHE A 697 -0.27 -0.89 0.35
CA PHE A 697 0.73 -1.94 0.57
C PHE A 697 0.24 -3.32 0.17
N ASN A 698 -1.04 -3.62 0.40
CA ASN A 698 -1.62 -4.93 0.13
C ASN A 698 -2.81 -4.91 -0.84
N ASN A 699 -3.25 -3.76 -1.33
CA ASN A 699 -4.38 -3.59 -2.24
C ASN A 699 -5.76 -3.99 -1.66
N GLU A 700 -5.86 -4.11 -0.33
CA GLU A 700 -7.13 -4.35 0.37
C GLU A 700 -8.01 -3.09 0.34
N LEU A 701 -9.32 -3.31 0.19
CA LEU A 701 -10.31 -2.25 0.37
C LEU A 701 -10.70 -2.12 1.84
N THR A 702 -10.46 -0.94 2.40
CA THR A 702 -10.86 -0.56 3.75
C THR A 702 -11.94 0.52 3.69
N ARG A 703 -12.39 1.02 4.85
CA ARG A 703 -13.44 2.04 4.91
C ARG A 703 -13.08 3.09 5.95
N HIS A 704 -13.10 4.36 5.54
CA HIS A 704 -12.67 5.48 6.37
C HIS A 704 -13.57 6.69 6.15
N CYS A 705 -13.76 7.50 7.18
CA CYS A 705 -14.47 8.76 7.03
C CYS A 705 -13.61 9.73 6.20
N GLY A 706 -14.13 10.24 5.09
CA GLY A 706 -13.35 11.09 4.19
C GLY A 706 -14.15 11.76 3.08
N PRO A 707 -13.51 12.68 2.34
CA PRO A 707 -14.17 13.47 1.29
C PRO A 707 -14.28 12.71 -0.03
N GLY A 708 -15.31 12.98 -0.83
CA GLY A 708 -15.35 12.65 -2.27
C GLY A 708 -15.02 13.84 -3.14
N VAL A 709 -16.02 14.64 -3.48
CA VAL A 709 -15.84 15.82 -4.33
C VAL A 709 -15.99 17.08 -3.48
N LEU A 710 -14.95 17.89 -3.39
CA LEU A 710 -14.95 19.14 -2.64
C LEU A 710 -14.82 20.35 -3.57
N THR A 711 -15.64 21.37 -3.35
CA THR A 711 -15.58 22.63 -4.07
C THR A 711 -15.20 23.77 -3.11
N MET A 712 -14.10 24.46 -3.38
CA MET A 712 -13.70 25.69 -2.68
C MET A 712 -14.02 26.90 -3.55
N GLN A 713 -14.83 27.82 -3.02
CA GLN A 713 -15.21 29.06 -3.70
C GLN A 713 -14.61 30.29 -3.02
N CYS A 714 -14.17 31.25 -3.81
CA CYS A 714 -13.59 32.51 -3.34
C CYS A 714 -14.34 33.71 -3.93
N LYS A 715 -14.73 34.67 -3.08
CA LYS A 715 -15.38 35.92 -3.51
C LYS A 715 -14.39 36.92 -4.11
N SER A 716 -13.17 36.98 -3.57
CA SER A 716 -12.10 37.87 -4.04
C SER A 716 -11.23 37.13 -5.02
N THR A 717 -11.48 37.31 -6.32
CA THR A 717 -10.71 36.66 -7.39
C THR A 717 -10.09 37.67 -8.36
N LEU A 718 -8.94 37.29 -8.91
CA LEU A 718 -8.21 38.04 -9.93
C LEU A 718 -7.66 37.06 -10.96
N SER A 719 -7.54 37.47 -12.22
CA SER A 719 -6.84 36.64 -13.21
C SER A 719 -5.39 36.42 -12.81
N TYR A 720 -4.81 35.27 -13.16
CA TYR A 720 -3.42 34.92 -12.87
C TYR A 720 -2.39 36.06 -13.09
N PRO A 721 -2.39 36.82 -14.21
CA PRO A 721 -1.46 37.96 -14.38
C PRO A 721 -1.69 39.09 -13.36
N LYS A 722 -2.95 39.35 -12.97
CA LYS A 722 -3.29 40.33 -11.94
C LYS A 722 -2.90 39.84 -10.54
N LEU A 723 -2.99 38.54 -10.27
CA LEU A 723 -2.46 37.95 -9.03
C LEU A 723 -0.95 38.12 -8.91
N LEU A 724 -0.18 37.82 -9.96
CA LEU A 724 1.28 38.05 -9.97
C LEU A 724 1.63 39.52 -9.75
N LYS A 725 0.82 40.45 -10.31
CA LYS A 725 0.98 41.88 -10.02
C LYS A 725 0.71 42.18 -8.54
N ARG A 726 -0.40 41.65 -7.99
CA ARG A 726 -0.78 41.86 -6.58
C ARG A 726 0.23 41.27 -5.60
N LEU A 727 0.79 40.09 -5.88
CA LEU A 727 1.87 39.46 -5.12
C LEU A 727 3.06 40.42 -5.00
N ARG A 728 3.54 40.97 -6.12
CA ARG A 728 4.68 41.91 -6.14
C ARG A 728 4.38 43.23 -5.45
N GLU A 729 3.16 43.75 -5.58
CA GLU A 729 2.73 44.96 -4.86
C GLU A 729 2.73 44.75 -3.35
N LYS A 730 2.18 43.62 -2.87
CA LYS A 730 2.18 43.28 -1.45
C LYS A 730 3.60 43.04 -0.91
N ALA A 731 4.45 42.35 -1.65
CA ALA A 731 5.82 42.11 -1.22
C ALA A 731 6.62 43.43 -1.06
N ARG A 732 6.48 44.37 -2.01
CA ARG A 732 7.08 45.71 -1.88
C ARG A 732 6.53 46.49 -0.70
N ALA A 733 5.22 46.43 -0.47
CA ALA A 733 4.59 47.06 0.67
C ALA A 733 5.09 46.49 2.01
N ALA A 734 5.46 45.20 2.03
CA ALA A 734 6.07 44.53 3.17
C ALA A 734 7.60 44.73 3.28
N GLY A 735 8.22 45.51 2.38
CA GLY A 735 9.64 45.80 2.41
C GLY A 735 10.54 44.79 1.69
N TYR A 736 9.98 43.81 0.98
CA TYR A 736 10.73 42.83 0.20
C TYR A 736 10.96 43.30 -1.25
N ASP A 737 12.17 43.09 -1.77
CA ASP A 737 12.50 43.31 -3.18
C ASP A 737 12.11 42.12 -4.08
N HIS A 738 11.76 40.99 -3.48
CA HIS A 738 11.28 39.77 -4.12
C HIS A 738 10.03 39.21 -3.42
N ALA A 739 9.36 38.27 -4.09
CA ALA A 739 8.28 37.47 -3.54
C ALA A 739 8.46 36.01 -3.98
N TYR A 740 7.70 35.09 -3.38
CA TYR A 740 7.78 33.67 -3.76
C TYR A 740 6.49 33.16 -4.37
N LEU A 741 6.66 32.30 -5.37
CA LEU A 741 5.61 31.52 -6.01
C LEU A 741 5.98 30.06 -5.89
N VAL A 742 5.07 29.24 -5.36
CA VAL A 742 5.28 27.81 -5.16
C VAL A 742 4.37 27.06 -6.12
N THR A 743 4.94 26.14 -6.90
CA THR A 743 4.20 25.36 -7.92
C THR A 743 3.97 23.92 -7.50
N HIS A 744 4.78 23.39 -6.59
CA HIS A 744 4.65 22.03 -6.11
C HIS A 744 5.18 21.93 -4.68
N ILE A 745 4.48 21.16 -3.84
CA ILE A 745 4.82 20.88 -2.45
C ILE A 745 4.50 19.42 -2.19
N ASP A 746 5.38 18.74 -1.47
CA ASP A 746 5.11 17.48 -0.78
C ASP A 746 5.58 17.67 0.67
N PHE A 747 4.64 17.74 1.63
CA PHE A 747 4.96 17.94 3.04
C PHE A 747 5.55 16.69 3.71
N GLN A 748 5.25 15.49 3.20
CA GLN A 748 5.80 14.24 3.73
C GLN A 748 7.27 14.12 3.37
N GLN A 749 7.60 14.40 2.10
CA GLN A 749 8.96 14.36 1.59
C GLN A 749 9.73 15.67 1.85
N ARG A 750 9.05 16.72 2.34
CA ARG A 750 9.60 18.06 2.58
C ARG A 750 10.18 18.70 1.31
N THR A 751 9.54 18.43 0.17
CA THR A 751 9.95 18.96 -1.12
C THR A 751 9.11 20.15 -1.50
N VAL A 752 9.77 21.23 -1.93
CA VAL A 752 9.13 22.45 -2.41
C VAL A 752 9.79 22.86 -3.73
N ILE A 753 8.97 23.08 -4.77
CA ILE A 753 9.38 23.72 -6.02
C ILE A 753 8.88 25.16 -6.02
N LEU A 754 9.81 26.12 -5.98
CA LEU A 754 9.48 27.53 -5.83
C LEU A 754 10.32 28.45 -6.71
N TYR A 755 9.72 29.58 -7.09
CA TYR A 755 10.34 30.63 -7.88
C TYR A 755 10.37 31.92 -7.07
N ARG A 756 11.56 32.52 -6.98
CA ARG A 756 11.74 33.90 -6.52
C ARG A 756 11.36 34.85 -7.66
N ILE A 757 10.43 35.75 -7.39
CA ILE A 757 9.93 36.74 -8.32
C ILE A 757 10.44 38.11 -7.90
N ASN A 758 11.26 38.75 -8.74
CA ASN A 758 11.68 40.12 -8.48
C ASN A 758 10.47 41.06 -8.57
N THR A 759 10.27 41.89 -7.54
CA THR A 759 9.06 42.72 -7.43
C THR A 759 9.02 43.89 -8.41
N PHE A 760 10.17 44.34 -8.92
CA PHE A 760 10.26 45.47 -9.85
C PHE A 760 10.02 45.04 -11.30
N ASN A 761 10.71 44.02 -11.78
CA ASN A 761 10.67 43.59 -13.18
C ASN A 761 9.85 42.31 -13.41
N GLY A 762 9.49 41.57 -12.36
CA GLY A 762 8.72 40.32 -12.46
C GLY A 762 9.51 39.11 -12.93
N LYS A 763 10.85 39.22 -13.05
CA LYS A 763 11.72 38.10 -13.44
C LYS A 763 11.56 36.97 -12.42
N LYS A 764 11.23 35.78 -12.93
CA LYS A 764 11.14 34.53 -12.15
C LYS A 764 12.50 33.83 -12.18
N THR A 765 12.96 33.38 -11.02
CA THR A 765 14.18 32.58 -10.85
C THR A 765 13.84 31.38 -9.98
N LEU A 766 14.08 30.17 -10.47
CA LEU A 766 13.92 28.95 -9.68
C LEU A 766 14.91 28.95 -8.50
N ILE A 767 14.46 28.55 -7.31
CA ILE A 767 15.26 28.48 -6.08
C ILE A 767 15.20 27.04 -5.53
N ARG A 768 16.31 26.56 -4.96
CA ARG A 768 16.37 25.28 -4.24
C ARG A 768 16.70 25.46 -2.76
N ASN A 769 16.60 24.38 -1.98
CA ASN A 769 16.86 24.33 -0.53
C ASN A 769 15.98 25.29 0.29
N ALA A 770 14.68 25.37 -0.03
CA ALA A 770 13.71 26.04 0.83
C ALA A 770 12.80 25.02 1.51
N VAL A 771 12.40 25.34 2.73
CA VAL A 771 11.44 24.59 3.54
C VAL A 771 10.24 25.49 3.78
N LEU A 772 9.06 24.96 3.48
CA LEU A 772 7.78 25.55 3.82
C LEU A 772 7.18 24.74 4.98
N PRO A 773 6.96 25.36 6.16
CA PRO A 773 6.21 24.72 7.24
C PRO A 773 4.79 24.33 6.78
N ALA A 774 4.22 23.30 7.40
CA ALA A 774 2.88 22.83 7.06
C ALA A 774 1.84 23.96 7.14
N VAL A 775 1.02 24.06 6.09
CA VAL A 775 -0.08 25.02 6.01
C VAL A 775 -1.29 24.47 6.78
N THR A 776 -1.90 25.31 7.60
CA THR A 776 -3.09 24.98 8.41
C THR A 776 -4.29 25.82 7.96
N TYR A 777 -5.51 25.46 8.38
CA TYR A 777 -6.69 26.29 8.10
C TYR A 777 -6.52 27.75 8.57
N ARG A 778 -5.71 28.00 9.61
CA ARG A 778 -5.47 29.36 10.13
C ARG A 778 -4.79 30.26 9.10
N ASN A 779 -3.96 29.71 8.22
CA ASN A 779 -3.34 30.47 7.14
C ASN A 779 -4.40 31.01 6.15
N PHE A 780 -5.53 30.32 5.99
CA PHE A 780 -6.65 30.77 5.15
C PHE A 780 -7.43 31.95 5.75
N GLN A 781 -7.19 32.30 7.02
CA GLN A 781 -7.68 33.58 7.59
C GLN A 781 -6.97 34.79 6.96
N GLN A 782 -5.72 34.59 6.51
CA GLN A 782 -4.87 35.62 5.90
C GLN A 782 -4.73 35.42 4.38
N MET A 783 -5.70 34.76 3.75
CA MET A 783 -5.74 34.67 2.29
C MET A 783 -6.29 35.98 1.71
N SER A 784 -5.56 36.59 0.78
CA SER A 784 -5.94 37.88 0.20
C SER A 784 -6.90 37.74 -0.99
N CYS A 785 -6.59 36.81 -1.88
CA CYS A 785 -7.23 36.67 -3.18
C CYS A 785 -6.90 35.30 -3.78
N ALA A 786 -7.76 34.81 -4.67
CA ALA A 786 -7.55 33.58 -5.41
C ALA A 786 -7.62 33.84 -6.92
N ASP A 787 -7.26 32.84 -7.72
CA ASP A 787 -7.42 32.92 -9.17
C ASP A 787 -8.91 32.95 -9.55
N SER A 788 -9.22 33.60 -10.65
CA SER A 788 -10.55 33.51 -11.26
C SER A 788 -10.78 32.21 -12.03
N ASP A 789 -9.71 31.51 -12.38
CA ASP A 789 -9.77 30.19 -13.04
C ASP A 789 -9.89 29.08 -11.99
N THR A 790 -10.96 28.28 -12.07
CA THR A 790 -11.26 27.16 -11.16
C THR A 790 -11.14 25.85 -11.90
N ARG A 791 -10.36 24.91 -11.34
CA ARG A 791 -10.04 23.61 -11.95
C ARG A 791 -10.33 22.46 -11.00
N ALA A 792 -10.62 21.30 -11.58
CA ALA A 792 -10.71 20.05 -10.84
C ALA A 792 -9.34 19.36 -10.76
N HIS A 793 -9.10 18.71 -9.63
CA HIS A 793 -7.88 17.96 -9.34
C HIS A 793 -8.25 16.62 -8.69
N ASN A 794 -7.96 15.53 -9.38
CA ASN A 794 -8.12 14.17 -8.85
C ASN A 794 -6.86 13.79 -8.06
N ILE A 795 -7.05 13.36 -6.80
CA ILE A 795 -5.98 12.96 -5.90
C ILE A 795 -6.35 11.67 -5.15
N LEU A 796 -5.34 10.85 -4.84
CA LEU A 796 -5.46 9.82 -3.81
C LEU A 796 -5.08 10.44 -2.47
N LEU A 797 -6.09 10.84 -1.70
CA LEU A 797 -5.91 11.48 -0.40
C LEU A 797 -5.46 10.45 0.63
N LYS A 798 -4.23 10.58 1.13
CA LYS A 798 -3.73 9.76 2.24
C LYS A 798 -4.43 10.18 3.55
N ILE A 799 -5.10 9.25 4.22
CA ILE A 799 -5.82 9.52 5.48
C ILE A 799 -5.03 9.02 6.69
N THR A 800 -4.49 7.81 6.58
CA THR A 800 -3.65 7.13 7.58
C THR A 800 -2.39 6.58 6.90
N PHE A 801 -1.51 5.94 7.66
CA PHE A 801 -0.32 5.33 7.09
C PHE A 801 -0.69 4.14 6.21
N GLY A 802 -0.52 4.31 4.89
CA GLY A 802 -0.76 3.24 3.91
C GLY A 802 -2.17 3.20 3.32
N GLU A 803 -3.08 4.10 3.70
CA GLU A 803 -4.45 4.10 3.16
C GLU A 803 -4.77 5.40 2.45
N ALA A 804 -5.40 5.28 1.28
CA ALA A 804 -5.75 6.42 0.45
C ALA A 804 -7.18 6.35 -0.08
N ILE A 805 -7.85 7.52 -0.14
CA ILE A 805 -9.21 7.68 -0.66
C ILE A 805 -9.19 8.44 -1.99
N PRO A 806 -9.87 7.93 -3.03
CA PRO A 806 -10.16 8.70 -4.23
C PRO A 806 -10.96 9.97 -3.90
N CYS A 807 -10.35 11.12 -4.16
CA CYS A 807 -10.88 12.44 -3.86
C CYS A 807 -10.68 13.38 -5.06
N SER A 808 -11.64 14.28 -5.27
CA SER A 808 -11.59 15.31 -6.30
C SER A 808 -11.79 16.68 -5.66
N VAL A 809 -10.87 17.63 -5.92
CA VAL A 809 -10.95 18.99 -5.39
C VAL A 809 -11.13 19.98 -6.55
N ILE A 810 -12.21 20.75 -6.50
CA ILE A 810 -12.55 21.83 -7.44
C ILE A 810 -12.25 23.16 -6.75
N MET A 811 -11.20 23.85 -7.18
CA MET A 811 -10.77 25.09 -6.51
C MET A 811 -10.07 26.06 -7.47
N PRO A 812 -9.92 27.34 -7.08
CA PRO A 812 -9.08 28.28 -7.82
C PRO A 812 -7.68 27.74 -8.06
N HIS A 813 -7.16 27.90 -9.28
CA HIS A 813 -5.86 27.38 -9.69
C HIS A 813 -4.68 27.98 -8.90
N ALA A 814 -4.86 29.15 -8.28
CA ALA A 814 -3.85 29.76 -7.43
C ALA A 814 -4.45 30.47 -6.21
N LEU A 815 -3.73 30.44 -5.10
CA LEU A 815 -4.09 31.05 -3.82
C LEU A 815 -2.98 32.01 -3.35
N LEU A 816 -3.33 33.29 -3.12
CA LEU A 816 -2.39 34.29 -2.61
C LEU A 816 -2.56 34.46 -1.09
N PHE A 817 -1.54 34.03 -0.35
CA PHE A 817 -1.44 34.26 1.09
C PHE A 817 -0.70 35.57 1.38
N GLU A 818 -1.18 36.32 2.36
CA GLU A 818 -0.54 37.60 2.74
C GLU A 818 0.80 37.40 3.44
N ARG A 819 0.92 36.29 4.19
CA ARG A 819 2.10 35.99 4.99
C ARG A 819 2.26 34.48 5.16
N LEU A 820 3.36 33.96 4.64
CA LEU A 820 3.85 32.61 4.91
C LEU A 820 5.36 32.68 5.12
N GLU A 821 5.85 31.82 6.01
CA GLU A 821 7.27 31.70 6.31
C GLU A 821 7.92 30.64 5.39
N LEU A 822 9.05 30.98 4.78
CA LEU A 822 9.93 30.09 4.04
C LEU A 822 11.32 30.21 4.66
N THR A 823 11.96 29.06 4.92
CA THR A 823 13.28 29.01 5.55
C THR A 823 14.28 28.24 4.70
N PRO A 824 15.59 28.56 4.77
CA PRO A 824 16.61 27.71 4.16
C PRO A 824 16.62 26.31 4.77
N ALA A 825 16.74 25.27 3.94
CA ALA A 825 17.02 23.92 4.40
C ALA A 825 18.42 23.87 5.06
N ARG A 826 18.51 23.30 6.26
CA ARG A 826 19.76 23.19 7.03
C ARG A 826 20.64 22.04 6.57
#